data_AF-A0A7Y4MTI9-F1
#
_entry.id   AF-A0A7Y4MTI9-F1
#
_cell.length_a   1.000
_cell.length_b   1.000
_cell.length_c   1.000
_cell.angle_alpha   90.00
_cell.angle_beta   90.00
_cell.angle_gamma   90.00
#
_symmetry.space_group_name_H-M   'P 1'
#
loop_
_entity.id
_entity.type
_entity.pdbx_description
1 polymer ?
#
loop_
_entity_poly.entity_id
_entity_poly.type
_entity_poly.pdbx_seq_one_letter_code
_entity_poly.pdbx_strand_id
1 'polypeptide(L)'
;MSSPARFPKNLVACLLFLSGGTALVYELVWSKYLGNVLGNSGQAHAVVLATFMGGQALGAFVFGRTADRAKSPLALYGLLELGVGLYALAFPYVLDVLGALWLNVAPSVPDGWRLGPRLLVSSASLLIPTLLMGGTLPALVRHFASSLSGVRYELARLYAVNSLGAAVGVFIAGTKLVPAIGLSSSAGLAAGLNILVALASLGLARRFPPALVPGQTPPVEAGDAEVSYPRIAVRAALIGVLLSGFTSMLYQVTWIRLLSIVLGASTYAFTLILTAFIMGIGLGSFWLMTRKGQVDSLRLFGRLQVALVASICVALPLYVRLPHLFRKAQWMMTRSLDTWPLFQVLTFGFCCLVLLVPTFFMGAAFPAAARVATAKVSEVGRQLGGVYLWNTVGTITGSALGVLVLMPWWGMEGNFIAGVAANLLGAGLAFHAAPGRPAQHARALWPVAATAVLALVVLGGMSGWAVRLSGIASIRSHEKPPESYAKLVAETEALIRPIFYQDDTFATVMVADVPVDNLRFMKLNGKVDASNGSDVETQVVAGHLGALLHPREPKTVLLVGAGAAITAGSVLVHPVEHLDMVEIAPAVIDAARLFKADNRNAVDDPRTHVHVDDAKTFMALSPRKYDLVVSVPSNPWVSGVSGLFTRDFFQTVDRHLADDGVLVQWIHTYESNEELIKLVVRTLRDTFPHATTWLGPHDLVMVASRKPLAFDAARLAERMGHPEVRKDLSRVGINDVFALLSKQVHSEAGQLEFAGEGPINTDDHNLLEYASPIAFFVSNLDVRVKDERRAPEGADRLFLHDYVQQHPPTAEQAAGLYRNIERYHAPNDPMVRGAAAQWRRLAPDSPESALALGKAALAQQDLTLAASLLEPEVARGGREPALVTAYLRLVTARTWASRTMWTPVGALHDTVALGREVASRHPDDEHLARALRSLCEALPRSSCEGTAQTPVAAPGGP
;
A
#
# COMPACT_ATOMS: atom_id res chain seq x y z
N MET A 1 5.20 -42.46 51.17
CA MET A 1 5.85 -42.26 49.84
C MET A 1 5.00 -41.28 49.04
N SER A 2 5.56 -40.16 48.59
CA SER A 2 4.88 -39.27 47.64
C SER A 2 4.95 -39.87 46.23
N SER A 3 3.83 -39.92 45.51
CA SER A 3 3.82 -40.32 44.10
C SER A 3 4.73 -39.38 43.28
N PRO A 4 5.59 -39.90 42.37
CA PRO A 4 6.50 -39.06 41.60
C PRO A 4 5.68 -38.07 40.74
N ALA A 5 5.97 -36.78 40.91
CA ALA A 5 5.23 -35.72 40.23
C ALA A 5 5.30 -35.90 38.71
N ARG A 6 4.13 -35.95 38.05
CA ARG A 6 4.05 -36.12 36.60
C ARG A 6 4.66 -34.91 35.89
N PHE A 7 5.54 -35.16 34.92
CA PHE A 7 6.14 -34.09 34.13
C PHE A 7 5.07 -33.31 33.34
N PRO A 8 5.02 -31.97 33.42
CA PRO A 8 3.94 -31.18 32.85
C PRO A 8 4.12 -30.94 31.33
N LYS A 9 3.93 -31.98 30.52
CA LYS A 9 4.04 -31.92 29.04
C LYS A 9 3.24 -30.77 28.42
N ASN A 10 2.04 -30.49 28.95
CA ASN A 10 1.17 -29.41 28.45
C ASN A 10 1.78 -28.03 28.70
N LEU A 11 2.43 -27.81 29.84
CA LEU A 11 3.09 -26.53 30.13
C LEU A 11 4.24 -26.28 29.14
N VAL A 12 5.07 -27.28 28.86
CA VAL A 12 6.14 -27.15 27.84
C VAL A 12 5.57 -26.89 26.45
N ALA A 13 4.39 -27.44 26.11
CA ALA A 13 3.70 -27.09 24.87
C ALA A 13 3.23 -25.62 24.86
N CYS A 14 2.69 -25.09 25.96
CA CYS A 14 2.35 -23.67 26.08
C CYS A 14 3.60 -22.77 25.99
N LEU A 15 4.73 -23.16 26.60
CA LEU A 15 5.99 -22.43 26.50
C LEU A 15 6.53 -22.40 25.07
N LEU A 16 6.40 -23.49 24.31
CA LEU A 16 6.77 -23.54 22.88
C LEU A 16 5.79 -22.74 22.00
N PHE A 17 4.49 -22.74 22.33
CA PHE A 17 3.50 -21.89 21.64
C PHE A 17 3.84 -20.40 21.80
N LEU A 18 4.24 -19.98 23.01
CA LEU A 18 4.70 -18.61 23.28
C LEU A 18 6.02 -18.29 22.56
N SER A 19 7.01 -19.19 22.59
CA SER A 19 8.27 -19.04 21.84
C SER A 19 8.02 -18.87 20.33
N GLY A 20 7.25 -19.77 19.71
CA GLY A 20 6.86 -19.67 18.30
C GLY A 20 6.09 -18.37 17.99
N GLY A 21 5.25 -17.91 18.91
CA GLY A 21 4.57 -16.61 18.81
C GLY A 21 5.54 -15.43 18.80
N THR A 22 6.43 -15.34 19.80
CA THR A 22 7.45 -14.27 19.87
C THR A 22 8.42 -14.29 18.70
N ALA A 23 8.78 -15.47 18.19
CA ALA A 23 9.64 -15.62 17.02
C ALA A 23 9.08 -14.86 15.79
N LEU A 24 7.77 -14.88 15.60
CA LEU A 24 7.10 -14.19 14.50
C LEU A 24 6.77 -12.71 14.81
N VAL A 25 6.66 -12.33 16.10
CA VAL A 25 6.70 -10.91 16.49
C VAL A 25 8.04 -10.31 16.07
N TYR A 26 9.16 -11.00 16.33
CA TYR A 26 10.48 -10.55 15.91
C TYR A 26 10.65 -10.53 14.39
N GLU A 27 10.16 -11.53 13.66
CA GLU A 27 10.24 -11.53 12.19
C GLU A 27 9.54 -10.28 11.60
N LEU A 28 8.37 -9.91 12.12
CA LEU A 28 7.62 -8.72 11.71
C LEU A 28 8.28 -7.40 12.16
N VAL A 29 8.81 -7.34 13.38
CA VAL A 29 9.40 -6.12 13.94
C VAL A 29 10.80 -5.84 13.37
N TRP A 30 11.67 -6.86 13.29
CA TRP A 30 13.03 -6.70 12.75
C TRP A 30 13.03 -6.49 11.24
N SER A 31 12.10 -7.06 10.47
CA SER A 31 11.96 -6.74 9.04
C SER A 31 11.58 -5.28 8.81
N LYS A 32 10.74 -4.68 9.67
CA LYS A 32 10.43 -3.24 9.63
C LYS A 32 11.63 -2.37 9.98
N TYR A 33 12.35 -2.68 11.07
CA TYR A 33 13.59 -1.98 11.41
C TYR A 33 14.63 -2.04 10.28
N LEU A 34 14.82 -3.21 9.66
CA LEU A 34 15.77 -3.38 8.56
C LEU A 34 15.28 -2.69 7.28
N GLY A 35 13.97 -2.63 7.02
CA GLY A 35 13.38 -1.81 5.96
C GLY A 35 13.64 -0.31 6.14
N ASN A 36 13.59 0.20 7.37
CA ASN A 36 13.90 1.61 7.66
C ASN A 36 15.39 1.97 7.49
N VAL A 37 16.31 1.01 7.68
CA VAL A 37 17.78 1.24 7.67
C VAL A 37 18.47 0.82 6.35
N LEU A 38 17.95 -0.19 5.66
CA LEU A 38 18.52 -0.78 4.42
C LEU A 38 17.62 -0.60 3.19
N GLY A 39 16.43 -0.03 3.39
CA GLY A 39 15.44 0.28 2.38
C GLY A 39 14.36 -0.77 2.21
N ASN A 40 13.13 -0.34 1.91
CA ASN A 40 11.95 -1.19 1.75
C ASN A 40 11.94 -1.98 0.41
N SER A 41 13.10 -2.25 -0.19
CA SER A 41 13.20 -2.91 -1.49
C SER A 41 12.83 -4.39 -1.42
N GLY A 42 12.28 -4.94 -2.51
CA GLY A 42 11.99 -6.39 -2.61
C GLY A 42 13.24 -7.26 -2.46
N GLN A 43 14.42 -6.71 -2.80
CA GLN A 43 15.71 -7.36 -2.57
C GLN A 43 16.03 -7.44 -1.07
N ALA A 44 15.86 -6.35 -0.32
CA ALA A 44 16.08 -6.33 1.12
C ALA A 44 15.17 -7.32 1.86
N HIS A 45 13.87 -7.38 1.50
CA HIS A 45 12.93 -8.34 2.09
C HIS A 45 13.32 -9.80 1.83
N ALA A 46 13.72 -10.15 0.61
CA ALA A 46 14.20 -11.50 0.28
C ALA A 46 15.47 -11.86 1.09
N VAL A 47 16.35 -10.89 1.33
CA VAL A 47 17.61 -11.04 2.06
C VAL A 47 17.40 -11.16 3.57
N VAL A 48 16.51 -10.37 4.15
CA VAL A 48 16.08 -10.46 5.56
C VAL A 48 15.50 -11.85 5.83
N LEU A 49 14.59 -12.31 4.97
CA LEU A 49 13.99 -13.64 5.08
C LEU A 49 15.02 -14.78 4.89
N ALA A 50 15.89 -14.67 3.88
CA ALA A 50 16.97 -15.64 3.66
C ALA A 50 17.95 -15.72 4.84
N THR A 51 18.28 -14.58 5.44
CA THR A 51 19.11 -14.49 6.64
C THR A 51 18.43 -15.12 7.84
N PHE A 52 17.19 -14.74 8.11
CA PHE A 52 16.43 -15.18 9.27
C PHE A 52 16.23 -16.70 9.27
N MET A 53 15.86 -17.24 8.11
CA MET A 53 15.74 -18.67 7.88
C MET A 53 17.12 -19.36 7.94
N GLY A 54 18.16 -18.80 7.29
CA GLY A 54 19.52 -19.36 7.28
C GLY A 54 20.18 -19.43 8.65
N GLY A 55 19.96 -18.43 9.50
CA GLY A 55 20.39 -18.45 10.90
C GLY A 55 19.66 -19.54 11.69
N GLN A 56 18.33 -19.66 11.56
CA GLN A 56 17.60 -20.79 12.17
C GLN A 56 18.13 -22.15 11.68
N ALA A 57 18.48 -22.28 10.40
CA ALA A 57 19.04 -23.48 9.82
C ALA A 57 20.39 -23.87 10.43
N LEU A 58 21.30 -22.90 10.53
CA LEU A 58 22.61 -23.08 11.15
C LEU A 58 22.47 -23.35 12.66
N GLY A 59 21.55 -22.67 13.33
CA GLY A 59 21.17 -22.89 14.72
C GLY A 59 20.73 -24.32 14.99
N ALA A 60 19.79 -24.86 14.19
CA ALA A 60 19.33 -26.23 14.33
C ALA A 60 20.46 -27.24 14.11
N PHE A 61 21.35 -26.99 13.15
CA PHE A 61 22.51 -27.82 12.84
C PHE A 61 23.58 -27.80 13.95
N VAL A 62 23.87 -26.64 14.53
CA VAL A 62 24.86 -26.45 15.61
C VAL A 62 24.30 -26.96 16.94
N PHE A 63 23.15 -26.43 17.39
CA PHE A 63 22.57 -26.79 18.66
C PHE A 63 21.93 -28.18 18.66
N GLY A 64 21.58 -28.76 17.51
CA GLY A 64 21.18 -30.18 17.42
C GLY A 64 22.27 -31.12 17.96
N ARG A 65 23.54 -30.89 17.61
CA ARG A 65 24.69 -31.63 18.17
C ARG A 65 24.90 -31.37 19.66
N THR A 66 24.61 -30.14 20.10
CA THR A 66 24.74 -29.72 21.50
C THR A 66 23.65 -30.35 22.36
N ALA A 67 22.41 -30.42 21.85
CA ALA A 67 21.27 -31.06 22.50
C ALA A 67 21.48 -32.57 22.69
N ASP A 68 22.01 -33.28 21.69
CA ASP A 68 22.35 -34.70 21.82
C ASP A 68 23.37 -34.98 22.94
N ARG A 69 24.21 -34.00 23.28
CA ARG A 69 25.23 -34.04 24.35
C ARG A 69 24.78 -33.37 25.67
N ALA A 70 23.65 -32.67 25.69
CA ALA A 70 23.28 -31.81 26.81
C ALA A 70 22.82 -32.63 28.03
N LYS A 71 23.40 -32.36 29.20
CA LYS A 71 22.97 -32.97 30.49
C LYS A 71 21.51 -32.66 30.85
N SER A 72 20.93 -31.58 30.29
CA SER A 72 19.49 -31.33 30.32
C SER A 72 19.08 -30.53 29.07
N PRO A 73 18.46 -31.16 28.06
CA PRO A 73 18.03 -30.45 26.85
C PRO A 73 16.95 -29.40 27.10
N LEU A 74 16.13 -29.54 28.15
CA LEU A 74 15.16 -28.52 28.57
C LEU A 74 15.84 -27.28 29.17
N ALA A 75 16.97 -27.45 29.87
CA ALA A 75 17.79 -26.33 30.32
C ALA A 75 18.49 -25.64 29.13
N LEU A 76 18.94 -26.41 28.12
CA LEU A 76 19.49 -25.83 26.88
C LEU A 76 18.43 -24.99 26.16
N TYR A 77 17.19 -25.48 25.99
CA TYR A 77 16.07 -24.69 25.47
C TYR A 77 15.91 -23.38 26.25
N GLY A 78 15.83 -23.45 27.59
CA GLY A 78 15.70 -22.24 28.43
C GLY A 78 16.87 -21.25 28.32
N LEU A 79 18.10 -21.70 28.07
CA LEU A 79 19.25 -20.82 27.84
C LEU A 79 19.22 -20.17 26.45
N LEU A 80 18.75 -20.87 25.42
CA LEU A 80 18.56 -20.31 24.07
C LEU A 80 17.49 -19.22 24.09
N GLU A 81 16.34 -19.51 24.71
CA GLU A 81 15.24 -18.55 24.91
C GLU A 81 15.69 -17.28 25.68
N LEU A 82 16.52 -17.45 26.71
CA LEU A 82 17.10 -16.31 27.44
C LEU A 82 18.01 -15.46 26.53
N GLY A 83 18.84 -16.11 25.72
CA GLY A 83 19.70 -15.41 24.75
C GLY A 83 18.90 -14.66 23.69
N VAL A 84 17.80 -15.23 23.19
CA VAL A 84 16.89 -14.55 22.24
C VAL A 84 16.26 -13.32 22.89
N GLY A 85 15.70 -13.45 24.09
CA GLY A 85 15.07 -12.32 24.80
C GLY A 85 16.06 -11.19 25.14
N LEU A 86 17.27 -11.54 25.61
CA LEU A 86 18.31 -10.54 25.87
C LEU A 86 18.83 -9.87 24.59
N TYR A 87 18.98 -10.62 23.49
CA TYR A 87 19.39 -10.03 22.21
C TYR A 87 18.29 -9.13 21.62
N ALA A 88 17.01 -9.48 21.77
CA ALA A 88 15.90 -8.66 21.31
C ALA A 88 15.86 -7.27 21.97
N LEU A 89 16.25 -7.16 23.25
CA LEU A 89 16.42 -5.87 23.95
C LEU A 89 17.64 -5.08 23.45
N ALA A 90 18.69 -5.78 23.01
CA ALA A 90 19.90 -5.16 22.44
C ALA A 90 19.76 -4.81 20.94
N PHE A 91 18.77 -5.37 20.24
CA PHE A 91 18.66 -5.29 18.78
C PHE A 91 18.69 -3.87 18.21
N PRO A 92 17.97 -2.86 18.76
CA PRO A 92 18.03 -1.49 18.24
C PRO A 92 19.46 -0.94 18.25
N TYR A 93 20.14 -1.01 19.40
CA TYR A 93 21.53 -0.57 19.54
C TYR A 93 22.51 -1.31 18.61
N VAL A 94 22.29 -2.62 18.39
CA VAL A 94 23.09 -3.40 17.44
C VAL A 94 22.85 -2.93 16.00
N LEU A 95 21.61 -2.62 15.64
CA LEU A 95 21.27 -2.09 14.33
C LEU A 95 21.78 -0.66 14.13
N ASP A 96 21.72 0.20 15.14
CA ASP A 96 22.27 1.56 15.09
C ASP A 96 23.78 1.54 14.83
N VAL A 97 24.53 0.68 15.53
CA VAL A 97 25.98 0.52 15.34
C VAL A 97 26.30 -0.05 13.96
N LEU A 98 25.59 -1.09 13.52
CA LEU A 98 25.82 -1.68 12.20
C LEU A 98 25.36 -0.76 11.04
N GLY A 99 24.33 0.05 11.27
CA GLY A 99 23.86 1.10 10.37
C GLY A 99 24.86 2.24 10.26
N ALA A 100 25.39 2.74 11.38
CA ALA A 100 26.46 3.73 11.37
C ALA A 100 27.72 3.21 10.64
N LEU A 101 28.12 1.94 10.86
CA LEU A 101 29.21 1.30 10.12
C LEU A 101 28.90 1.19 8.62
N TRP A 102 27.67 0.84 8.25
CA TRP A 102 27.22 0.81 6.85
C TRP A 102 27.34 2.18 6.19
N LEU A 103 26.77 3.24 6.78
CA LEU A 103 26.77 4.58 6.20
C LEU A 103 28.18 5.18 6.06
N ASN A 104 29.15 4.78 6.89
CA ASN A 104 30.55 5.16 6.73
C ASN A 104 31.27 4.42 5.57
N VAL A 105 30.89 3.18 5.28
CA VAL A 105 31.53 2.35 4.23
C VAL A 105 30.87 2.52 2.86
N ALA A 106 29.54 2.65 2.84
CA ALA A 106 28.71 2.62 1.64
C ALA A 106 29.04 3.66 0.54
N PRO A 107 29.45 4.91 0.86
CA PRO A 107 29.88 5.86 -0.17
C PRO A 107 31.15 5.42 -0.91
N SER A 108 31.99 4.59 -0.29
CA SER A 108 33.18 4.00 -0.92
C SER A 108 32.88 2.75 -1.76
N VAL A 109 31.62 2.28 -1.76
CA VAL A 109 31.18 1.10 -2.52
C VAL A 109 30.41 1.57 -3.75
N PRO A 110 30.81 1.17 -4.98
CA PRO A 110 30.07 1.49 -6.19
C PRO A 110 28.64 0.93 -6.15
N ASP A 111 27.69 1.66 -6.72
CA ASP A 111 26.25 1.47 -6.58
C ASP A 111 25.81 0.01 -6.79
N GLY A 112 26.18 -0.60 -7.92
CA GLY A 112 25.86 -1.99 -8.25
C GLY A 112 26.48 -3.05 -7.32
N TRP A 113 27.44 -2.68 -6.47
CA TRP A 113 28.03 -3.55 -5.44
C TRP A 113 27.48 -3.27 -4.03
N ARG A 114 26.72 -2.18 -3.81
CA ARG A 114 26.16 -1.82 -2.49
C ARG A 114 25.21 -2.88 -1.91
N LEU A 115 24.61 -3.72 -2.74
CA LEU A 115 23.81 -4.85 -2.29
C LEU A 115 24.63 -5.75 -1.34
N GLY A 116 25.88 -6.09 -1.70
CA GLY A 116 26.73 -7.02 -0.95
C GLY A 116 26.90 -6.68 0.53
N PRO A 117 27.34 -5.46 0.89
CA PRO A 117 27.45 -5.07 2.30
C PRO A 117 26.10 -4.78 2.97
N ARG A 118 25.04 -4.37 2.24
CA ARG A 118 23.66 -4.39 2.81
C ARG A 118 23.28 -5.81 3.26
N LEU A 119 23.64 -6.85 2.48
CA LEU A 119 23.47 -8.25 2.90
C LEU A 119 24.22 -8.53 4.20
N LEU A 120 25.49 -8.10 4.29
CA LEU A 120 26.36 -8.35 5.43
C LEU A 120 25.85 -7.68 6.71
N VAL A 121 25.32 -6.46 6.61
CA VAL A 121 24.72 -5.70 7.71
C VAL A 121 23.44 -6.38 8.22
N SER A 122 22.51 -6.73 7.30
CA SER A 122 21.31 -7.51 7.65
C SER A 122 21.66 -8.90 8.19
N SER A 123 22.75 -9.51 7.71
CA SER A 123 23.23 -10.81 8.18
C SER A 123 23.78 -10.71 9.60
N ALA A 124 24.63 -9.73 9.87
CA ALA A 124 25.25 -9.54 11.18
C ALA A 124 24.21 -9.23 12.28
N SER A 125 23.19 -8.42 11.99
CA SER A 125 22.16 -8.04 12.97
C SER A 125 21.21 -9.19 13.33
N LEU A 126 20.91 -10.10 12.38
CA LEU A 126 19.95 -11.19 12.56
C LEU A 126 20.57 -12.56 12.86
N LEU A 127 21.81 -12.84 12.46
CA LEU A 127 22.39 -14.19 12.53
C LEU A 127 22.44 -14.74 13.97
N ILE A 128 22.79 -13.91 14.96
CA ILE A 128 22.91 -14.33 16.36
C ILE A 128 21.55 -14.79 16.94
N PRO A 129 20.47 -13.98 16.97
CA PRO A 129 19.21 -14.39 17.57
C PRO A 129 18.59 -15.55 16.79
N THR A 130 18.66 -15.54 15.46
CA THR A 130 18.06 -16.59 14.63
C THR A 130 18.78 -17.93 14.77
N LEU A 131 20.11 -17.91 14.97
CA LEU A 131 20.90 -19.09 15.36
C LEU A 131 20.50 -19.64 16.74
N LEU A 132 20.15 -18.79 17.71
CA LEU A 132 19.61 -19.25 18.99
C LEU A 132 18.20 -19.84 18.82
N MET A 133 17.31 -19.15 18.08
CA MET A 133 15.94 -19.59 17.77
C MET A 133 15.93 -20.95 17.08
N GLY A 134 16.84 -21.19 16.12
CA GLY A 134 16.97 -22.47 15.42
C GLY A 134 17.32 -23.65 16.33
N GLY A 135 18.00 -23.41 17.46
CA GLY A 135 18.36 -24.46 18.40
C GLY A 135 17.21 -24.96 19.30
N THR A 136 16.11 -24.20 19.38
CA THR A 136 14.99 -24.47 20.30
C THR A 136 14.31 -25.81 20.04
N LEU A 137 13.89 -26.06 18.79
CA LEU A 137 13.16 -27.26 18.40
C LEU A 137 14.00 -28.55 18.55
N PRO A 138 15.28 -28.63 18.11
CA PRO A 138 16.12 -29.78 18.40
C PRO A 138 16.31 -30.05 19.90
N ALA A 139 16.43 -29.01 20.73
CA ALA A 139 16.56 -29.16 22.18
C ALA A 139 15.29 -29.78 22.82
N LEU A 140 14.10 -29.30 22.44
CA LEU A 140 12.83 -29.86 22.93
C LEU A 140 12.52 -31.25 22.36
N VAL A 141 12.76 -31.50 21.07
CA VAL A 141 12.59 -32.83 20.48
C VAL A 141 13.51 -33.83 21.18
N ARG A 142 14.77 -33.46 21.47
CA ARG A 142 15.71 -34.32 22.19
C ARG A 142 15.32 -34.57 23.65
N HIS A 143 14.65 -33.62 24.32
CA HIS A 143 14.10 -33.79 25.66
C HIS A 143 13.00 -34.87 25.72
N PHE A 144 12.11 -34.91 24.72
CA PHE A 144 11.03 -35.90 24.64
C PHE A 144 11.40 -37.19 23.87
N ALA A 145 12.64 -37.31 23.38
CA ALA A 145 13.14 -38.47 22.65
C ALA A 145 13.44 -39.67 23.57
N SER A 146 12.41 -40.44 23.94
CA SER A 146 12.56 -41.72 24.66
C SER A 146 12.68 -42.95 23.74
N SER A 147 12.03 -42.94 22.57
CA SER A 147 12.02 -44.04 21.58
C SER A 147 11.92 -43.51 20.14
N LEU A 148 12.17 -44.32 19.11
CA LEU A 148 12.04 -43.88 17.71
C LEU A 148 10.57 -43.64 17.34
N SER A 149 9.65 -44.47 17.82
CA SER A 149 8.21 -44.23 17.75
C SER A 149 7.82 -42.89 18.41
N GLY A 150 8.35 -42.61 19.61
CA GLY A 150 8.14 -41.35 20.34
C GLY A 150 8.63 -40.13 19.57
N VAL A 151 9.88 -40.13 19.10
CA VAL A 151 10.48 -39.02 18.32
C VAL A 151 9.62 -38.65 17.10
N ARG A 152 9.13 -39.64 16.36
CA ARG A 152 8.33 -39.43 15.14
C ARG A 152 6.96 -38.79 15.43
N TYR A 153 6.40 -39.00 16.62
CA TYR A 153 5.17 -38.34 17.09
C TYR A 153 5.45 -36.96 17.71
N GLU A 154 6.41 -36.87 18.63
CA GLU A 154 6.77 -35.65 19.36
C GLU A 154 7.25 -34.55 18.40
N LEU A 155 8.03 -34.88 17.35
CA LEU A 155 8.42 -33.92 16.29
C LEU A 155 7.21 -33.25 15.64
N ALA A 156 6.21 -34.04 15.23
CA ALA A 156 5.01 -33.52 14.58
C ALA A 156 4.17 -32.66 15.56
N ARG A 157 4.07 -33.04 16.85
CA ARG A 157 3.40 -32.22 17.86
C ARG A 157 4.10 -30.89 18.09
N LEU A 158 5.41 -30.92 18.34
CA LEU A 158 6.19 -29.72 18.69
C LEU A 158 6.22 -28.74 17.51
N TYR A 159 6.43 -29.23 16.29
CA TYR A 159 6.40 -28.39 15.08
C TYR A 159 5.00 -27.79 14.82
N ALA A 160 3.92 -28.55 15.03
CA ALA A 160 2.55 -28.04 14.94
C ALA A 160 2.25 -26.95 15.99
N VAL A 161 2.62 -27.19 17.25
CA VAL A 161 2.40 -26.23 18.35
C VAL A 161 3.19 -24.95 18.14
N ASN A 162 4.45 -25.05 17.70
CA ASN A 162 5.28 -23.89 17.35
C ASN A 162 4.68 -23.09 16.20
N SER A 163 4.24 -23.76 15.13
CA SER A 163 3.65 -23.11 13.94
C SER A 163 2.30 -22.45 14.26
N LEU A 164 1.45 -23.07 15.08
CA LEU A 164 0.20 -22.45 15.51
C LEU A 164 0.43 -21.27 16.45
N GLY A 165 1.46 -21.33 17.31
CA GLY A 165 1.94 -20.20 18.10
C GLY A 165 2.41 -19.04 17.21
N ALA A 166 3.23 -19.35 16.21
CA ALA A 166 3.73 -18.40 15.21
C ALA A 166 2.60 -17.70 14.41
N ALA A 167 1.58 -18.45 13.96
CA ALA A 167 0.42 -17.88 13.27
C ALA A 167 -0.38 -16.91 14.17
N VAL A 168 -0.56 -17.24 15.46
CA VAL A 168 -1.22 -16.33 16.42
C VAL A 168 -0.33 -15.13 16.77
N GLY A 169 0.98 -15.34 16.88
CA GLY A 169 1.98 -14.31 17.13
C GLY A 169 2.00 -13.23 16.04
N VAL A 170 2.13 -13.62 14.77
CA VAL A 170 2.12 -12.67 13.65
C VAL A 170 0.78 -11.93 13.52
N PHE A 171 -0.34 -12.63 13.72
CA PHE A 171 -1.67 -12.01 13.70
C PHE A 171 -1.81 -10.94 14.79
N ILE A 172 -1.44 -11.24 16.04
CA ILE A 172 -1.50 -10.27 17.14
C ILE A 172 -0.50 -9.12 16.89
N ALA A 173 0.71 -9.42 16.42
CA ALA A 173 1.75 -8.44 16.12
C ALA A 173 1.26 -7.39 15.11
N GLY A 174 0.84 -7.83 13.92
CA GLY A 174 0.50 -6.96 12.81
C GLY A 174 -0.90 -6.32 12.89
N THR A 175 -1.84 -6.89 13.66
CA THR A 175 -3.22 -6.33 13.76
C THR A 175 -3.53 -5.59 15.05
N LYS A 176 -2.75 -5.77 16.13
CA LYS A 176 -3.04 -5.20 17.46
C LYS A 176 -1.82 -4.63 18.19
N LEU A 177 -0.69 -5.34 18.22
CA LEU A 177 0.44 -4.95 19.07
C LEU A 177 1.20 -3.74 18.51
N VAL A 178 1.83 -3.87 17.34
CA VAL A 178 2.60 -2.78 16.71
C VAL A 178 1.76 -1.51 16.48
N PRO A 179 0.49 -1.58 16.01
CA PRO A 179 -0.37 -0.41 15.89
C PRO A 179 -0.58 0.36 17.20
N ALA A 180 -0.62 -0.34 18.34
CA ALA A 180 -0.96 0.24 19.64
C ALA A 180 0.24 0.80 20.40
N ILE A 181 1.43 0.19 20.29
CA ILE A 181 2.59 0.52 21.15
C ILE A 181 3.92 0.74 20.41
N GLY A 182 3.94 0.73 19.07
CA GLY A 182 5.16 0.90 18.28
C GLY A 182 6.07 -0.34 18.24
N LEU A 183 7.16 -0.26 17.47
CA LEU A 183 8.09 -1.37 17.23
C LEU A 183 8.93 -1.70 18.46
N SER A 184 9.52 -0.70 19.11
CA SER A 184 10.37 -0.85 20.30
C SER A 184 9.63 -1.56 21.43
N SER A 185 8.43 -1.11 21.77
CA SER A 185 7.62 -1.70 22.84
C SER A 185 7.14 -3.11 22.49
N SER A 186 6.86 -3.38 21.20
CA SER A 186 6.49 -4.71 20.71
C SER A 186 7.64 -5.71 20.86
N ALA A 187 8.87 -5.32 20.50
CA ALA A 187 10.07 -6.12 20.73
C ALA A 187 10.34 -6.33 22.23
N GLY A 188 10.17 -5.29 23.06
CA GLY A 188 10.32 -5.37 24.51
C GLY A 188 9.33 -6.33 25.18
N LEU A 189 8.07 -6.34 24.75
CA LEU A 189 7.07 -7.30 25.25
C LEU A 189 7.42 -8.74 24.85
N ALA A 190 7.82 -8.96 23.60
CA ALA A 190 8.27 -10.27 23.14
C ALA A 190 9.50 -10.75 23.92
N ALA A 191 10.47 -9.86 24.19
CA ALA A 191 11.66 -10.16 24.98
C ALA A 191 11.29 -10.60 26.41
N GLY A 192 10.37 -9.88 27.06
CA GLY A 192 9.83 -10.26 28.36
C GLY A 192 9.17 -11.65 28.35
N LEU A 193 8.47 -12.01 27.27
CA LEU A 193 7.88 -13.33 27.09
C LEU A 193 8.93 -14.44 26.88
N ASN A 194 9.99 -14.22 26.09
CA ASN A 194 11.09 -15.21 25.98
C ASN A 194 11.86 -15.36 27.30
N ILE A 195 12.08 -14.29 28.05
CA ILE A 195 12.69 -14.35 29.39
C ILE A 195 11.79 -15.14 30.37
N LEU A 196 10.47 -14.96 30.31
CA LEU A 196 9.52 -15.78 31.09
C LEU A 196 9.57 -17.25 30.67
N VAL A 197 9.59 -17.54 29.37
CA VAL A 197 9.73 -18.91 28.81
C VAL A 197 11.04 -19.56 29.26
N ALA A 198 12.14 -18.81 29.25
CA ALA A 198 13.45 -19.23 29.73
C ALA A 198 13.44 -19.60 31.22
N LEU A 199 12.97 -18.68 32.08
CA LEU A 199 12.92 -18.88 33.52
C LEU A 199 12.00 -20.05 33.90
N ALA A 200 10.84 -20.19 33.24
CA ALA A 200 9.94 -21.32 33.42
C ALA A 200 10.60 -22.65 33.01
N SER A 201 11.29 -22.68 31.87
CA SER A 201 11.98 -23.88 31.37
C SER A 201 13.17 -24.29 32.25
N LEU A 202 13.95 -23.33 32.75
CA LEU A 202 15.04 -23.56 33.69
C LEU A 202 14.52 -24.03 35.06
N GLY A 203 13.40 -23.48 35.54
CA GLY A 203 12.72 -23.94 36.74
C GLY A 203 12.21 -25.38 36.61
N LEU A 204 11.58 -25.71 35.49
CA LEU A 204 11.16 -27.09 35.18
C LEU A 204 12.34 -28.04 35.06
N ALA A 205 13.43 -27.65 34.38
CA ALA A 205 14.63 -28.47 34.22
C ALA A 205 15.38 -28.74 35.55
N ARG A 206 15.26 -27.83 36.53
CA ARG A 206 15.74 -28.05 37.91
C ARG A 206 14.83 -28.97 38.71
N ARG A 207 13.50 -28.83 38.57
CA ARG A 207 12.49 -29.61 39.31
C ARG A 207 12.29 -31.03 38.76
N PHE A 208 12.55 -31.23 37.47
CA PHE A 208 12.42 -32.50 36.77
C PHE A 208 13.70 -32.80 35.97
N PRO A 209 14.70 -33.44 36.59
CA PRO A 209 15.89 -33.94 35.88
C PRO A 209 15.48 -34.88 34.73
N PRO A 210 16.22 -34.91 33.61
CA PRO A 210 15.87 -35.72 32.46
C PRO A 210 15.99 -37.24 32.76
N ALA A 211 15.03 -38.01 32.27
CA ALA A 211 14.91 -39.45 32.52
C ALA A 211 15.92 -40.34 31.76
N LEU A 212 16.78 -39.75 30.92
CA LEU A 212 17.81 -40.45 30.14
C LEU A 212 19.13 -39.68 30.23
N VAL A 213 20.19 -40.37 30.67
CA VAL A 213 21.55 -39.80 30.77
C VAL A 213 22.25 -39.90 29.40
N PRO A 214 22.97 -38.86 28.93
CA PRO A 214 23.76 -38.94 27.70
C PRO A 214 24.73 -40.13 27.74
N GLY A 215 24.63 -41.02 26.75
CA GLY A 215 25.43 -42.25 26.66
C GLY A 215 24.68 -43.55 26.99
N GLN A 216 23.51 -43.48 27.65
CA GLN A 216 22.66 -44.67 27.83
C GLN A 216 21.78 -44.91 26.60
N THR A 217 21.83 -46.13 26.05
CA THR A 217 20.82 -46.62 25.11
C THR A 217 19.49 -46.81 25.84
N PRO A 218 18.36 -46.31 25.30
CA PRO A 218 17.05 -46.61 25.87
C PRO A 218 16.78 -48.13 25.91
N PRO A 219 15.96 -48.63 26.86
CA PRO A 219 15.42 -49.97 26.77
C PRO A 219 14.67 -50.15 25.45
N VAL A 220 15.02 -51.19 24.68
CA VAL A 220 14.34 -51.50 23.42
C VAL A 220 13.00 -52.16 23.75
N GLU A 221 11.90 -51.41 23.61
CA GLU A 221 10.56 -51.98 23.72
C GLU A 221 10.32 -53.00 22.60
N ALA A 222 9.71 -54.14 22.95
CA ALA A 222 9.44 -55.25 22.03
C ALA A 222 8.38 -54.87 20.98
N GLY A 223 8.83 -54.19 19.92
CA GLY A 223 8.02 -53.65 18.84
C GLY A 223 8.68 -52.49 18.09
N ASP A 224 9.63 -51.78 18.71
CA ASP A 224 10.36 -50.65 18.10
C ASP A 224 11.52 -51.15 17.20
N ALA A 225 11.21 -52.05 16.26
CA ALA A 225 12.17 -52.54 15.27
C ALA A 225 12.74 -51.37 14.44
N GLU A 226 14.06 -51.33 14.28
CA GLU A 226 14.73 -50.28 13.50
C GLU A 226 14.34 -50.34 12.01
N VAL A 227 13.36 -49.52 11.61
CA VAL A 227 12.99 -49.32 10.20
C VAL A 227 14.07 -48.50 9.50
N SER A 228 15.20 -49.16 9.24
CA SER A 228 16.37 -48.59 8.58
C SER A 228 16.09 -48.42 7.09
N TYR A 229 15.78 -47.19 6.68
CA TYR A 229 15.56 -46.85 5.28
C TYR A 229 16.87 -46.99 4.46
N PRO A 230 16.82 -47.55 3.24
CA PRO A 230 18.02 -47.70 2.42
C PRO A 230 18.60 -46.32 2.04
N ARG A 231 19.93 -46.25 1.82
CA ARG A 231 20.63 -44.98 1.56
C ARG A 231 20.02 -44.14 0.42
N ILE A 232 19.40 -44.78 -0.58
CA ILE A 232 18.69 -44.10 -1.67
C ILE A 232 17.38 -43.42 -1.20
N ALA A 233 16.61 -44.06 -0.30
CA ALA A 233 15.41 -43.48 0.31
C ALA A 233 15.74 -42.27 1.19
N VAL A 234 16.82 -42.33 1.97
CA VAL A 234 17.29 -41.20 2.77
C VAL A 234 17.77 -40.04 1.88
N ARG A 235 18.51 -40.32 0.80
CA ARG A 235 18.89 -39.28 -0.19
C ARG A 235 17.68 -38.66 -0.88
N ALA A 236 16.71 -39.46 -1.31
CA ALA A 236 15.47 -38.98 -1.92
C ALA A 236 14.64 -38.12 -0.94
N ALA A 237 14.59 -38.50 0.34
CA ALA A 237 13.95 -37.69 1.38
C ALA A 237 14.65 -36.33 1.58
N LEU A 238 15.99 -36.29 1.63
CA LEU A 238 16.74 -35.03 1.78
C LEU A 238 16.61 -34.10 0.56
N ILE A 239 16.68 -34.66 -0.66
CA ILE A 239 16.42 -33.89 -1.90
C ILE A 239 14.97 -33.41 -1.94
N GLY A 240 14.01 -34.27 -1.59
CA GLY A 240 12.60 -33.91 -1.46
C GLY A 240 12.36 -32.79 -0.44
N VAL A 241 13.08 -32.79 0.68
CA VAL A 241 13.02 -31.72 1.69
C VAL A 241 13.58 -30.39 1.16
N LEU A 242 14.71 -30.40 0.45
CA LEU A 242 15.21 -29.20 -0.23
C LEU A 242 14.21 -28.67 -1.26
N LEU A 243 13.64 -29.55 -2.09
CA LEU A 243 12.63 -29.16 -3.08
C LEU A 243 11.37 -28.63 -2.40
N SER A 244 10.90 -29.24 -1.31
CA SER A 244 9.72 -28.80 -0.56
C SER A 244 9.94 -27.46 0.15
N GLY A 245 11.17 -27.19 0.63
CA GLY A 245 11.53 -25.88 1.18
C GLY A 245 11.59 -24.80 0.10
N PHE A 246 12.16 -25.12 -1.07
CA PHE A 246 12.21 -24.27 -2.25
C PHE A 246 10.82 -23.88 -2.74
N THR A 247 9.93 -24.86 -2.96
CA THR A 247 8.58 -24.60 -3.44
C THR A 247 7.73 -23.88 -2.41
N SER A 248 7.96 -24.12 -1.11
CA SER A 248 7.29 -23.39 -0.02
C SER A 248 7.47 -21.87 -0.17
N MET A 249 8.71 -21.39 -0.32
CA MET A 249 8.97 -19.95 -0.44
C MET A 249 8.64 -19.39 -1.82
N LEU A 250 8.91 -20.15 -2.89
CA LEU A 250 8.57 -19.75 -4.25
C LEU A 250 7.06 -19.49 -4.40
N TYR A 251 6.22 -20.37 -3.84
CA TYR A 251 4.78 -20.15 -3.81
C TYR A 251 4.39 -19.04 -2.82
N GLN A 252 5.00 -18.95 -1.63
CA GLN A 252 4.67 -17.93 -0.64
C GLN A 252 4.79 -16.51 -1.21
N VAL A 253 5.90 -16.18 -1.87
CA VAL A 253 6.09 -14.84 -2.44
C VAL A 253 5.19 -14.60 -3.66
N THR A 254 4.98 -15.62 -4.49
CA THR A 254 4.07 -15.55 -5.64
C THR A 254 2.61 -15.34 -5.20
N TRP A 255 2.19 -15.96 -4.09
CA TRP A 255 0.88 -15.72 -3.48
C TRP A 255 0.77 -14.34 -2.82
N ILE A 256 1.84 -13.80 -2.23
CA ILE A 256 1.85 -12.41 -1.74
C ILE A 256 1.62 -11.44 -2.91
N ARG A 257 2.28 -11.63 -4.05
CA ARG A 257 2.06 -10.82 -5.26
C ARG A 257 0.62 -10.94 -5.76
N LEU A 258 0.16 -12.17 -6.01
CA LEU A 258 -1.20 -12.47 -6.49
C LEU A 258 -2.27 -11.87 -5.58
N LEU A 259 -2.19 -12.06 -4.27
CA LEU A 259 -3.20 -11.59 -3.33
C LEU A 259 -3.12 -10.08 -3.08
N SER A 260 -1.95 -9.44 -3.23
CA SER A 260 -1.84 -7.98 -3.16
C SER A 260 -2.62 -7.29 -4.29
N ILE A 261 -2.64 -7.89 -5.49
CA ILE A 261 -3.43 -7.42 -6.64
C ILE A 261 -4.95 -7.46 -6.36
N VAL A 262 -5.41 -8.37 -5.50
CA VAL A 262 -6.84 -8.60 -5.24
C VAL A 262 -7.34 -7.93 -3.97
N LEU A 263 -6.59 -8.08 -2.87
CA LEU A 263 -6.97 -7.67 -1.52
C LEU A 263 -6.41 -6.29 -1.14
N GLY A 264 -5.56 -5.71 -2.00
CA GLY A 264 -4.79 -4.50 -1.74
C GLY A 264 -3.47 -4.78 -1.02
N ALA A 265 -2.41 -4.08 -1.43
CA ALA A 265 -1.05 -4.20 -0.91
C ALA A 265 -0.86 -3.56 0.49
N SER A 266 -1.79 -3.81 1.43
CA SER A 266 -1.75 -3.25 2.79
C SER A 266 -1.06 -4.19 3.79
N THR A 267 -0.53 -3.62 4.88
CA THR A 267 0.15 -4.37 5.94
C THR A 267 -0.80 -5.33 6.69
N TYR A 268 -2.10 -5.01 6.75
CA TYR A 268 -3.13 -5.95 7.20
C TYR A 268 -3.24 -7.16 6.27
N ALA A 269 -3.36 -6.94 4.95
CA ALA A 269 -3.45 -8.03 3.98
C ALA A 269 -2.20 -8.93 4.04
N PHE A 270 -0.99 -8.36 4.09
CA PHE A 270 0.25 -9.11 4.28
C PHE A 270 0.23 -9.96 5.56
N THR A 271 -0.19 -9.37 6.69
CA THR A 271 -0.32 -10.07 7.97
C THR A 271 -1.30 -11.25 7.88
N LEU A 272 -2.45 -11.07 7.22
CA LEU A 272 -3.46 -12.14 7.05
C LEU A 272 -2.99 -13.26 6.11
N ILE A 273 -2.27 -12.92 5.03
CA ILE A 273 -1.64 -13.89 4.12
C ILE A 273 -0.64 -14.76 4.87
N LEU A 274 0.28 -14.14 5.62
CA LEU A 274 1.30 -14.83 6.40
C LEU A 274 0.68 -15.67 7.53
N THR A 275 -0.35 -15.16 8.22
CA THR A 275 -1.14 -15.90 9.22
C THR A 275 -1.76 -17.16 8.61
N ALA A 276 -2.44 -17.05 7.47
CA ALA A 276 -3.12 -18.18 6.82
C ALA A 276 -2.12 -19.24 6.32
N PHE A 277 -0.98 -18.81 5.80
CA PHE A 277 0.11 -19.67 5.33
C PHE A 277 0.72 -20.50 6.47
N ILE A 278 1.12 -19.85 7.57
CA ILE A 278 1.70 -20.53 8.74
C ILE A 278 0.64 -21.41 9.45
N MET A 279 -0.61 -20.96 9.52
CA MET A 279 -1.71 -21.75 10.09
C MET A 279 -1.90 -23.07 9.32
N GLY A 280 -1.85 -23.06 7.99
CA GLY A 280 -1.91 -24.29 7.20
C GLY A 280 -0.75 -25.24 7.49
N ILE A 281 0.48 -24.71 7.59
CA ILE A 281 1.66 -25.49 7.99
C ILE A 281 1.46 -26.15 9.36
N GLY A 282 0.92 -25.42 10.34
CA GLY A 282 0.58 -25.93 11.67
C GLY A 282 -0.50 -27.02 11.65
N LEU A 283 -1.58 -26.82 10.88
CA LEU A 283 -2.68 -27.79 10.76
C LEU A 283 -2.27 -29.07 10.02
N GLY A 284 -1.44 -28.98 8.98
CA GLY A 284 -0.86 -30.14 8.30
C GLY A 284 0.02 -31.00 9.22
N SER A 285 0.85 -30.32 10.01
CA SER A 285 1.69 -30.93 11.04
C SER A 285 0.84 -31.60 12.13
N PHE A 286 -0.23 -30.94 12.58
CA PHE A 286 -1.18 -31.46 13.57
C PHE A 286 -1.94 -32.70 13.05
N TRP A 287 -2.40 -32.69 11.80
CA TRP A 287 -3.01 -33.86 11.17
C TRP A 287 -2.04 -35.05 11.16
N LEU A 288 -0.76 -34.83 10.84
CA LEU A 288 0.25 -35.89 10.81
C LEU A 288 0.67 -36.39 12.22
N MET A 289 0.42 -35.59 13.26
CA MET A 289 0.51 -36.02 14.66
C MET A 289 -0.63 -36.97 15.05
N THR A 290 -1.87 -36.74 14.58
CA THR A 290 -3.02 -37.61 14.96
C THR A 290 -2.94 -39.02 14.35
N ARG A 291 -2.16 -39.21 13.27
CA ARG A 291 -1.97 -40.50 12.59
C ARG A 291 -0.98 -41.41 13.34
N LYS A 292 -1.50 -42.19 14.30
CA LYS A 292 -0.73 -43.15 15.14
C LYS A 292 -0.21 -44.41 14.44
N GLY A 293 -0.55 -44.66 13.17
CA GLY A 293 -0.16 -45.89 12.46
C GLY A 293 1.24 -45.84 11.86
N GLN A 294 1.83 -47.02 11.61
CA GLN A 294 3.07 -47.15 10.83
C GLN A 294 2.82 -46.86 9.33
N VAL A 295 2.78 -45.59 8.97
CA VAL A 295 2.69 -45.15 7.57
C VAL A 295 4.10 -45.04 6.98
N ASP A 296 4.32 -45.69 5.83
CA ASP A 296 5.52 -45.48 5.01
C ASP A 296 5.68 -43.99 4.71
N SER A 297 6.62 -43.36 5.40
CA SER A 297 6.70 -41.91 5.47
C SER A 297 7.30 -41.30 4.19
N LEU A 298 8.04 -42.08 3.40
CA LEU A 298 8.54 -41.65 2.09
C LEU A 298 7.42 -41.69 1.04
N ARG A 299 6.62 -42.78 1.00
CA ARG A 299 5.43 -42.82 0.13
C ARG A 299 4.36 -41.82 0.56
N LEU A 300 4.25 -41.50 1.85
CA LEU A 300 3.39 -40.43 2.33
C LEU A 300 3.88 -39.07 1.82
N PHE A 301 5.17 -38.76 1.95
CA PHE A 301 5.75 -37.54 1.38
C PHE A 301 5.47 -37.41 -0.12
N GLY A 302 5.71 -38.46 -0.92
CA GLY A 302 5.41 -38.45 -2.35
C GLY A 302 3.93 -38.17 -2.67
N ARG A 303 3.01 -38.73 -1.87
CA ARG A 303 1.56 -38.45 -2.00
C ARG A 303 1.20 -37.01 -1.61
N LEU A 304 1.85 -36.44 -0.60
CA LEU A 304 1.63 -35.06 -0.17
C LEU A 304 2.10 -34.07 -1.25
N GLN A 305 3.21 -34.36 -1.93
CA GLN A 305 3.69 -33.54 -3.05
C GLN A 305 2.75 -33.61 -4.28
N VAL A 306 2.21 -34.79 -4.60
CA VAL A 306 1.16 -34.91 -5.63
C VAL A 306 -0.12 -34.17 -5.23
N ALA A 307 -0.55 -34.28 -3.97
CA ALA A 307 -1.74 -33.60 -3.45
C ALA A 307 -1.58 -32.06 -3.44
N LEU A 308 -0.38 -31.56 -3.11
CA LEU A 308 -0.02 -30.15 -3.20
C LEU A 308 -0.21 -29.63 -4.63
N VAL A 309 0.43 -30.27 -5.63
CA VAL A 309 0.31 -29.86 -7.04
C VAL A 309 -1.14 -29.96 -7.53
N ALA A 310 -1.84 -31.05 -7.22
CA ALA A 310 -3.25 -31.20 -7.57
C ALA A 310 -4.13 -30.10 -6.96
N SER A 311 -3.88 -29.71 -5.70
CA SER A 311 -4.61 -28.62 -5.05
C SER A 311 -4.35 -27.26 -5.70
N ILE A 312 -3.12 -26.98 -6.15
CA ILE A 312 -2.78 -25.77 -6.89
C ILE A 312 -3.48 -25.76 -8.27
N CYS A 313 -3.51 -26.89 -8.98
CA CYS A 313 -4.20 -27.00 -10.26
C CYS A 313 -5.72 -26.81 -10.13
N VAL A 314 -6.33 -27.23 -9.02
CA VAL A 314 -7.75 -26.98 -8.72
C VAL A 314 -8.00 -25.53 -8.28
N ALA A 315 -7.05 -24.92 -7.57
CA ALA A 315 -7.21 -23.59 -6.99
C ALA A 315 -6.85 -22.44 -7.95
N LEU A 316 -5.92 -22.62 -8.90
CA LEU A 316 -5.52 -21.56 -9.84
C LEU A 316 -6.70 -20.99 -10.67
N PRO A 317 -7.65 -21.78 -11.20
CA PRO A 317 -8.85 -21.25 -11.85
C PRO A 317 -9.81 -20.49 -10.91
N LEU A 318 -9.73 -20.73 -9.58
CA LEU A 318 -10.43 -19.95 -8.56
C LEU A 318 -9.67 -18.65 -8.26
N TYR A 319 -8.33 -18.66 -8.28
CA TYR A 319 -7.50 -17.49 -7.99
C TYR A 319 -7.80 -16.31 -8.94
N VAL A 320 -7.95 -16.58 -10.24
CA VAL A 320 -8.27 -15.52 -11.24
C VAL A 320 -9.69 -14.94 -11.02
N ARG A 321 -10.57 -15.69 -10.35
CA ARG A 321 -11.94 -15.25 -10.03
C ARG A 321 -12.02 -14.44 -8.72
N LEU A 322 -10.94 -14.37 -7.94
CA LEU A 322 -10.96 -13.68 -6.64
C LEU A 322 -11.35 -12.20 -6.74
N PRO A 323 -10.94 -11.38 -7.73
CA PRO A 323 -11.41 -9.99 -7.85
C PRO A 323 -12.93 -9.87 -7.96
N HIS A 324 -13.58 -10.80 -8.67
CA HIS A 324 -15.04 -10.83 -8.80
C HIS A 324 -15.71 -11.23 -7.48
N LEU A 325 -15.22 -12.29 -6.84
CA LEU A 325 -15.77 -12.81 -5.59
C LEU A 325 -15.54 -11.85 -4.41
N PHE A 326 -14.36 -11.26 -4.31
CA PHE A 326 -13.99 -10.30 -3.26
C PHE A 326 -14.76 -9.00 -3.40
N ARG A 327 -14.83 -8.40 -4.62
CA ARG A 327 -15.67 -7.22 -4.86
C ARG A 327 -17.14 -7.49 -4.58
N LYS A 328 -17.66 -8.68 -4.93
CA LYS A 328 -19.04 -9.07 -4.60
C LYS A 328 -19.27 -9.15 -3.09
N ALA A 329 -18.31 -9.70 -2.33
CA ALA A 329 -18.39 -9.78 -0.88
C ALA A 329 -18.24 -8.41 -0.20
N GLN A 330 -17.35 -7.54 -0.68
CA GLN A 330 -17.22 -6.14 -0.23
C GLN A 330 -18.49 -5.32 -0.52
N TRP A 331 -19.07 -5.45 -1.71
CA TRP A 331 -20.28 -4.72 -2.11
C TRP A 331 -21.52 -5.10 -1.28
N MET A 332 -21.56 -6.31 -0.70
CA MET A 332 -22.61 -6.75 0.22
C MET A 332 -22.43 -6.24 1.68
N MET A 333 -21.36 -5.49 1.98
CA MET A 333 -21.10 -4.96 3.32
C MET A 333 -21.18 -3.43 3.37
N THR A 334 -21.87 -2.91 4.37
CA THR A 334 -21.75 -1.50 4.77
C THR A 334 -20.30 -1.21 5.14
N ARG A 335 -19.75 -0.08 4.67
CA ARG A 335 -18.42 0.40 5.04
C ARG A 335 -18.53 1.30 6.28
N SER A 336 -18.15 0.80 7.45
CA SER A 336 -18.07 1.56 8.71
C SER A 336 -16.95 1.03 9.60
N LEU A 337 -16.62 1.74 10.69
CA LEU A 337 -15.64 1.27 11.67
C LEU A 337 -16.09 -0.03 12.35
N ASP A 338 -17.40 -0.22 12.54
CA ASP A 338 -17.98 -1.42 13.15
C ASP A 338 -17.89 -2.67 12.25
N THR A 339 -17.90 -2.48 10.93
CA THR A 339 -17.76 -3.57 9.95
C THR A 339 -16.32 -3.87 9.55
N TRP A 340 -15.35 -3.02 9.92
CA TRP A 340 -13.92 -3.29 9.66
C TRP A 340 -13.43 -4.65 10.22
N PRO A 341 -13.78 -5.09 11.45
CA PRO A 341 -13.45 -6.44 11.92
C PRO A 341 -14.06 -7.54 11.06
N LEU A 342 -15.28 -7.35 10.54
CA LEU A 342 -15.94 -8.31 9.63
C LEU A 342 -15.24 -8.35 8.27
N PHE A 343 -14.81 -7.20 7.74
CA PHE A 343 -13.99 -7.12 6.52
C PHE A 343 -12.63 -7.81 6.69
N GLN A 344 -11.98 -7.68 7.85
CA GLN A 344 -10.74 -8.40 8.17
C GLN A 344 -10.98 -9.92 8.24
N VAL A 345 -12.05 -10.38 8.89
CA VAL A 345 -12.45 -11.80 8.94
C VAL A 345 -12.77 -12.34 7.53
N LEU A 346 -13.48 -11.57 6.71
CA LEU A 346 -13.76 -11.92 5.31
C LEU A 346 -12.46 -12.06 4.49
N THR A 347 -11.57 -11.08 4.59
CA THR A 347 -10.28 -11.05 3.90
C THR A 347 -9.40 -12.23 4.33
N PHE A 348 -9.39 -12.57 5.61
CA PHE A 348 -8.73 -13.77 6.13
C PHE A 348 -9.38 -15.06 5.61
N GLY A 349 -10.70 -15.09 5.47
CA GLY A 349 -11.44 -16.18 4.83
C GLY A 349 -11.03 -16.41 3.37
N PHE A 350 -10.84 -15.34 2.59
CA PHE A 350 -10.30 -15.42 1.23
C PHE A 350 -8.83 -15.90 1.22
N CYS A 351 -7.99 -15.42 2.14
CA CYS A 351 -6.62 -15.93 2.31
C CYS A 351 -6.63 -17.44 2.62
N CYS A 352 -7.50 -17.90 3.52
CA CYS A 352 -7.63 -19.32 3.86
C CYS A 352 -8.16 -20.16 2.69
N LEU A 353 -9.16 -19.68 1.94
CA LEU A 353 -9.69 -20.34 0.75
C LEU A 353 -8.60 -20.60 -0.32
N VAL A 354 -7.63 -19.68 -0.42
CA VAL A 354 -6.53 -19.72 -1.39
C VAL A 354 -5.36 -20.58 -0.92
N LEU A 355 -4.95 -20.40 0.35
CA LEU A 355 -3.66 -20.86 0.88
C LEU A 355 -3.77 -22.13 1.73
N LEU A 356 -4.88 -22.33 2.45
CA LEU A 356 -4.91 -23.29 3.57
C LEU A 356 -4.75 -24.74 3.12
N VAL A 357 -5.32 -25.11 1.96
CA VAL A 357 -5.24 -26.46 1.40
C VAL A 357 -3.81 -26.82 0.92
N PRO A 358 -3.14 -26.04 0.05
CA PRO A 358 -1.77 -26.36 -0.33
C PRO A 358 -0.79 -26.27 0.86
N THR A 359 -0.90 -25.25 1.71
CA THR A 359 0.01 -25.09 2.87
C THR A 359 -0.18 -26.17 3.94
N PHE A 360 -1.38 -26.76 4.06
CA PHE A 360 -1.61 -27.97 4.84
C PHE A 360 -0.81 -29.17 4.31
N PHE A 361 -0.76 -29.40 2.99
CA PHE A 361 0.06 -30.48 2.43
C PHE A 361 1.55 -30.23 2.63
N MET A 362 2.01 -28.98 2.49
CA MET A 362 3.38 -28.55 2.79
C MET A 362 3.74 -28.78 4.27
N GLY A 363 2.85 -28.42 5.20
CA GLY A 363 3.01 -28.64 6.64
C GLY A 363 3.11 -30.12 7.01
N ALA A 364 2.32 -30.98 6.37
CA ALA A 364 2.44 -32.42 6.55
C ALA A 364 3.72 -32.99 5.90
N ALA A 365 4.25 -32.38 4.83
CA ALA A 365 5.37 -32.91 4.06
C ALA A 365 6.70 -32.87 4.85
N PHE A 366 7.04 -31.76 5.51
CA PHE A 366 8.31 -31.64 6.23
C PHE A 366 8.48 -32.71 7.34
N PRO A 367 7.53 -32.90 8.29
CA PRO A 367 7.66 -33.94 9.30
C PRO A 367 7.58 -35.36 8.70
N ALA A 368 6.85 -35.57 7.58
CA ALA A 368 6.83 -36.86 6.91
C ALA A 368 8.21 -37.26 6.37
N ALA A 369 8.92 -36.35 5.69
CA ALA A 369 10.27 -36.64 5.21
C ALA A 369 11.32 -36.68 6.33
N ALA A 370 11.18 -35.84 7.36
CA ALA A 370 12.06 -35.88 8.54
C ALA A 370 12.03 -37.27 9.22
N ARG A 371 10.86 -37.90 9.33
CA ARG A 371 10.67 -39.28 9.85
C ARG A 371 11.43 -40.36 9.06
N VAL A 372 11.83 -40.09 7.81
CA VAL A 372 12.62 -41.01 6.96
C VAL A 372 14.13 -40.83 7.19
N ALA A 373 14.58 -39.62 7.52
CA ALA A 373 15.97 -39.29 7.73
C ALA A 373 16.44 -39.45 9.20
N THR A 374 15.52 -39.43 10.18
CA THR A 374 15.82 -39.76 11.59
C THR A 374 15.88 -41.27 11.78
N ALA A 375 17.09 -41.82 11.92
CA ALA A 375 17.35 -43.26 12.04
C ALA A 375 17.78 -43.73 13.44
N LYS A 376 18.24 -42.85 14.34
CA LYS A 376 18.75 -43.23 15.68
C LYS A 376 18.32 -42.27 16.78
N VAL A 377 17.88 -42.79 17.93
CA VAL A 377 17.47 -41.98 19.11
C VAL A 377 18.63 -41.16 19.70
N SER A 378 19.85 -41.67 19.63
CA SER A 378 21.06 -41.03 20.18
C SER A 378 21.63 -39.88 19.34
N GLU A 379 21.12 -39.69 18.11
CA GLU A 379 21.59 -38.67 17.17
C GLU A 379 20.44 -37.79 16.65
N VAL A 380 19.30 -37.75 17.35
CA VAL A 380 18.07 -37.09 16.87
C VAL A 380 18.29 -35.61 16.62
N GLY A 381 18.99 -34.90 17.52
CA GLY A 381 19.28 -33.48 17.35
C GLY A 381 20.15 -33.23 16.13
N ARG A 382 21.23 -34.00 15.95
CA ARG A 382 22.12 -33.95 14.79
C ARG A 382 21.40 -34.26 13.48
N GLN A 383 20.56 -35.30 13.47
CA GLN A 383 19.86 -35.76 12.27
C GLN A 383 18.73 -34.78 11.88
N LEU A 384 17.91 -34.34 12.84
CA LEU A 384 16.87 -33.34 12.62
C LEU A 384 17.44 -31.99 12.18
N GLY A 385 18.51 -31.52 12.83
CA GLY A 385 19.22 -30.29 12.42
C GLY A 385 19.79 -30.38 10.99
N GLY A 386 20.20 -31.57 10.56
CA GLY A 386 20.60 -31.82 9.17
C GLY A 386 19.43 -31.76 8.17
N VAL A 387 18.26 -32.33 8.52
CA VAL A 387 17.05 -32.24 7.68
C VAL A 387 16.58 -30.79 7.57
N TYR A 388 16.52 -30.08 8.69
CA TYR A 388 16.09 -28.68 8.75
C TYR A 388 17.06 -27.77 7.96
N LEU A 389 18.37 -28.02 8.02
CA LEU A 389 19.34 -27.33 7.17
C LEU A 389 19.05 -27.51 5.67
N TRP A 390 18.80 -28.74 5.22
CA TRP A 390 18.46 -28.98 3.79
C TRP A 390 17.14 -28.36 3.38
N ASN A 391 16.13 -28.35 4.26
CA ASN A 391 14.85 -27.66 4.03
C ASN A 391 15.13 -26.18 3.76
N THR A 392 15.90 -25.56 4.65
CA THR A 392 16.09 -24.13 4.65
C THR A 392 17.05 -23.63 3.57
N VAL A 393 18.04 -24.44 3.15
CA VAL A 393 18.78 -24.17 1.89
C VAL A 393 17.80 -24.10 0.71
N GLY A 394 16.81 -25.00 0.67
CA GLY A 394 15.68 -24.90 -0.24
C GLY A 394 14.92 -23.58 -0.11
N THR A 395 14.41 -23.27 1.09
CA THR A 395 13.69 -22.03 1.44
C THR A 395 14.40 -20.75 0.99
N ILE A 396 15.71 -20.65 1.25
CA ILE A 396 16.56 -19.53 0.81
C ILE A 396 16.64 -19.47 -0.71
N THR A 397 16.91 -20.60 -1.36
CA THR A 397 17.01 -20.66 -2.83
C THR A 397 15.67 -20.35 -3.50
N GLY A 398 14.54 -20.75 -2.88
CA GLY A 398 13.19 -20.53 -3.39
C GLY A 398 12.71 -19.09 -3.27
N SER A 399 13.03 -18.40 -2.18
CA SER A 399 12.78 -16.97 -2.03
C SER A 399 13.71 -16.14 -2.93
N ALA A 400 15.02 -16.41 -2.90
CA ALA A 400 16.00 -15.65 -3.68
C ALA A 400 15.81 -15.81 -5.19
N LEU A 401 15.74 -17.05 -5.73
CA LEU A 401 15.49 -17.25 -7.16
C LEU A 401 14.06 -16.84 -7.54
N GLY A 402 13.08 -17.08 -6.66
CA GLY A 402 11.68 -16.71 -6.90
C GLY A 402 11.46 -15.21 -7.08
N VAL A 403 12.15 -14.36 -6.31
CA VAL A 403 12.05 -12.90 -6.39
C VAL A 403 13.01 -12.29 -7.40
N LEU A 404 14.28 -12.70 -7.39
CA LEU A 404 15.35 -11.97 -8.08
C LEU A 404 15.57 -12.44 -9.53
N VAL A 405 15.10 -13.64 -9.89
CA VAL A 405 15.38 -14.26 -11.19
C VAL A 405 14.10 -14.69 -11.89
N LEU A 406 13.31 -15.56 -11.27
CA LEU A 406 12.15 -16.18 -11.91
C LEU A 406 10.98 -15.20 -12.09
N MET A 407 10.71 -14.33 -11.11
CA MET A 407 9.67 -13.31 -11.23
C MET A 407 9.97 -12.30 -12.36
N PRO A 408 11.14 -11.64 -12.45
CA PRO A 408 11.38 -10.64 -13.49
C PRO A 408 11.57 -11.22 -14.90
N TRP A 409 11.92 -12.52 -15.03
CA TRP A 409 12.16 -13.17 -16.32
C TRP A 409 10.98 -14.02 -16.83
N TRP A 410 10.14 -14.55 -15.93
CA TRP A 410 9.07 -15.50 -16.28
C TRP A 410 7.74 -15.25 -15.55
N GLY A 411 7.66 -14.21 -14.72
CA GLY A 411 6.44 -13.74 -14.05
C GLY A 411 5.88 -14.68 -12.99
N MET A 412 4.69 -14.34 -12.48
CA MET A 412 3.93 -15.21 -11.58
C MET A 412 3.63 -16.58 -12.20
N GLU A 413 3.42 -16.64 -13.53
CA GLU A 413 3.12 -17.88 -14.25
C GLU A 413 4.33 -18.85 -14.21
N GLY A 414 5.54 -18.33 -14.47
CA GLY A 414 6.79 -19.08 -14.36
C GLY A 414 7.08 -19.62 -12.96
N ASN A 415 6.83 -18.84 -11.91
CA ASN A 415 7.01 -19.30 -10.53
C ASN A 415 6.11 -20.50 -10.20
N PHE A 416 4.84 -20.51 -10.65
CA PHE A 416 3.97 -21.67 -10.47
C PHE A 416 4.45 -22.89 -11.27
N ILE A 417 4.90 -22.71 -12.53
CA ILE A 417 5.43 -23.80 -13.36
C ILE A 417 6.67 -24.43 -12.71
N ALA A 418 7.64 -23.60 -12.30
CA ALA A 418 8.87 -24.06 -11.65
C ALA A 418 8.59 -24.77 -10.31
N GLY A 419 7.67 -24.25 -9.50
CA GLY A 419 7.25 -24.87 -8.25
C GLY A 419 6.54 -26.21 -8.45
N VAL A 420 5.68 -26.31 -9.47
CA VAL A 420 4.98 -27.56 -9.80
C VAL A 420 5.97 -28.63 -10.28
N ALA A 421 6.92 -28.26 -11.15
CA ALA A 421 7.97 -29.17 -11.62
C ALA A 421 8.83 -29.71 -10.48
N ALA A 422 9.26 -28.85 -9.55
CA ALA A 422 10.05 -29.23 -8.38
C ALA A 422 9.29 -30.18 -7.42
N ASN A 423 7.99 -29.96 -7.19
CA ASN A 423 7.18 -30.85 -6.37
C ASN A 423 6.92 -32.21 -7.04
N LEU A 424 6.66 -32.25 -8.35
CA LEU A 424 6.51 -33.49 -9.12
C LEU A 424 7.81 -34.30 -9.17
N LEU A 425 8.96 -33.63 -9.28
CA LEU A 425 10.29 -34.26 -9.16
C LEU A 425 10.49 -34.86 -7.75
N GLY A 426 10.16 -34.10 -6.69
CA GLY A 426 10.20 -34.60 -5.31
C GLY A 426 9.30 -35.82 -5.08
N ALA A 427 8.10 -35.83 -5.68
CA ALA A 427 7.20 -36.98 -5.66
C ALA A 427 7.77 -38.20 -6.40
N GLY A 428 8.28 -38.00 -7.62
CA GLY A 428 8.87 -39.06 -8.44
C GLY A 428 10.06 -39.73 -7.76
N LEU A 429 10.98 -38.93 -7.20
CA LEU A 429 12.13 -39.41 -6.43
C LEU A 429 11.69 -40.22 -5.20
N ALA A 430 10.69 -39.74 -4.46
CA ALA A 430 10.17 -40.43 -3.29
C ALA A 430 9.49 -41.77 -3.62
N PHE A 431 8.70 -41.84 -4.69
CA PHE A 431 8.08 -43.09 -5.11
C PHE A 431 9.08 -44.08 -5.72
N HIS A 432 10.08 -43.61 -6.47
CA HIS A 432 11.14 -44.45 -7.03
C HIS A 432 12.06 -45.05 -5.95
N ALA A 433 12.46 -44.24 -4.96
CA ALA A 433 13.36 -44.69 -3.90
C ALA A 433 12.67 -45.49 -2.76
N ALA A 434 11.33 -45.57 -2.76
CA ALA A 434 10.59 -46.39 -1.80
C ALA A 434 10.83 -47.90 -2.04
N PRO A 435 11.00 -48.72 -0.98
CA PRO A 435 11.14 -50.18 -1.13
C PRO A 435 9.93 -50.80 -1.84
N GLY A 436 10.15 -51.70 -2.82
CA GLY A 436 9.07 -52.33 -3.59
C GLY A 436 9.56 -53.15 -4.78
N ARG A 437 8.64 -53.83 -5.46
CA ARG A 437 8.88 -54.49 -6.76
C ARG A 437 8.69 -53.49 -7.92
N PRO A 438 9.35 -53.65 -9.09
CA PRO A 438 9.24 -52.70 -10.22
C PRO A 438 7.80 -52.39 -10.67
N ALA A 439 6.92 -53.40 -10.69
CA ALA A 439 5.50 -53.20 -11.01
C ALA A 439 4.72 -52.36 -9.97
N GLN A 440 5.21 -52.30 -8.72
CA GLN A 440 4.69 -51.41 -7.69
C GLN A 440 5.23 -49.98 -7.88
N HIS A 441 6.50 -49.82 -8.29
CA HIS A 441 7.07 -48.52 -8.64
C HIS A 441 6.34 -47.87 -9.83
N ALA A 442 6.09 -48.62 -10.91
CA ALA A 442 5.32 -48.13 -12.05
C ALA A 442 3.91 -47.66 -11.65
N ARG A 443 3.20 -48.44 -10.81
CA ARG A 443 1.89 -48.05 -10.26
C ARG A 443 1.97 -46.87 -9.29
N ALA A 444 3.07 -46.68 -8.57
CA ALA A 444 3.29 -45.55 -7.67
C ALA A 444 3.65 -44.24 -8.40
N LEU A 445 4.17 -44.33 -9.63
CA LEU A 445 4.46 -43.17 -10.48
C LEU A 445 3.24 -42.69 -11.30
N TRP A 446 2.22 -43.53 -11.49
CA TRP A 446 0.99 -43.13 -12.20
C TRP A 446 0.34 -41.84 -11.67
N PRO A 447 0.19 -41.61 -10.35
CA PRO A 447 -0.31 -40.32 -9.83
C PRO A 447 0.58 -39.13 -10.22
N VAL A 448 1.90 -39.29 -10.28
CA VAL A 448 2.82 -38.22 -10.70
C VAL A 448 2.60 -37.89 -12.17
N ALA A 449 2.48 -38.90 -13.04
CA ALA A 449 2.20 -38.71 -14.46
C ALA A 449 0.81 -38.08 -14.71
N ALA A 450 -0.23 -38.56 -14.04
CA ALA A 450 -1.58 -38.02 -14.15
C ALA A 450 -1.66 -36.55 -13.68
N THR A 451 -1.01 -36.22 -12.56
CA THR A 451 -0.97 -34.84 -12.05
C THR A 451 -0.03 -33.95 -12.87
N ALA A 452 1.01 -34.48 -13.52
CA ALA A 452 1.80 -33.74 -14.50
C ALA A 452 0.98 -33.36 -15.75
N VAL A 453 0.16 -34.29 -16.28
CA VAL A 453 -0.75 -33.99 -17.39
C VAL A 453 -1.81 -32.96 -16.97
N LEU A 454 -2.40 -33.10 -15.77
CA LEU A 454 -3.32 -32.09 -15.22
C LEU A 454 -2.67 -30.71 -15.12
N ALA A 455 -1.43 -30.63 -14.62
CA ALA A 455 -0.70 -29.38 -14.51
C ALA A 455 -0.39 -28.75 -15.86
N LEU A 456 0.01 -29.55 -16.87
CA LEU A 456 0.25 -29.06 -18.23
C LEU A 456 -1.05 -28.52 -18.86
N VAL A 457 -2.18 -29.20 -18.68
CA VAL A 457 -3.50 -28.75 -19.18
C VAL A 457 -3.96 -27.47 -18.48
N VAL A 458 -3.84 -27.38 -17.15
CA VAL A 458 -4.28 -26.19 -16.40
C VAL A 458 -3.36 -25.00 -16.64
N LEU A 459 -2.04 -25.16 -16.51
CA LEU A 459 -1.09 -24.05 -16.66
C LEU A 459 -1.01 -23.59 -18.13
N GLY A 460 -0.97 -24.52 -19.09
CA GLY A 460 -0.99 -24.20 -20.52
C GLY A 460 -2.32 -23.58 -20.97
N GLY A 461 -3.45 -24.07 -20.45
CA GLY A 461 -4.78 -23.52 -20.72
C GLY A 461 -5.09 -22.17 -20.04
N MET A 462 -4.15 -21.63 -19.26
CA MET A 462 -4.31 -20.37 -18.52
C MET A 462 -3.31 -19.27 -18.94
N SER A 463 -2.55 -19.44 -20.02
CA SER A 463 -1.55 -18.46 -20.49
C SER A 463 -2.05 -17.00 -20.47
N GLY A 464 -1.34 -16.12 -19.77
CA GLY A 464 -1.71 -14.70 -19.64
C GLY A 464 -2.78 -14.41 -18.60
N TRP A 465 -3.08 -15.35 -17.69
CA TRP A 465 -3.99 -15.12 -16.56
C TRP A 465 -3.50 -13.99 -15.64
N ALA A 466 -2.19 -13.77 -15.54
CA ALA A 466 -1.59 -12.73 -14.70
C ALA A 466 -1.92 -11.32 -15.20
N VAL A 467 -1.89 -11.12 -16.53
CA VAL A 467 -2.32 -9.88 -17.20
C VAL A 467 -3.83 -9.68 -17.00
N ARG A 468 -4.64 -10.72 -17.24
CA ARG A 468 -6.10 -10.66 -17.06
C ARG A 468 -6.49 -10.34 -15.62
N LEU A 469 -5.82 -10.94 -14.62
CA LEU A 469 -6.03 -10.65 -13.21
C LEU A 469 -5.82 -9.16 -12.92
N SER A 470 -4.70 -8.60 -13.40
CA SER A 470 -4.32 -7.19 -13.19
C SER A 470 -5.22 -6.21 -13.95
N GLY A 471 -5.78 -6.64 -15.08
CA GLY A 471 -6.84 -5.93 -15.81
C GLY A 471 -8.12 -5.81 -14.98
N ILE A 472 -8.72 -6.94 -14.59
CA ILE A 472 -10.02 -6.99 -13.88
C ILE A 472 -9.94 -6.58 -12.41
N ALA A 473 -8.75 -6.58 -11.80
CA ALA A 473 -8.53 -6.10 -10.45
C ALA A 473 -8.83 -4.60 -10.37
N SER A 474 -9.74 -4.21 -9.50
CA SER A 474 -10.08 -2.82 -9.23
C SER A 474 -10.35 -2.63 -7.75
N ILE A 475 -9.27 -2.38 -7.01
CA ILE A 475 -9.28 -2.13 -5.55
C ILE A 475 -10.17 -0.90 -5.21
N ARG A 476 -10.32 0.04 -6.15
CA ARG A 476 -11.11 1.28 -6.04
C ARG A 476 -12.58 1.16 -6.48
N SER A 477 -13.07 0.00 -6.89
CA SER A 477 -14.45 -0.10 -7.40
C SER A 477 -15.49 -0.14 -6.27
N HIS A 478 -16.21 0.96 -6.06
CA HIS A 478 -17.40 1.03 -5.20
C HIS A 478 -18.68 0.50 -5.88
N GLU A 479 -18.67 0.37 -7.21
CA GLU A 479 -19.81 -0.06 -8.01
C GLU A 479 -20.21 -1.52 -7.80
N LYS A 480 -21.48 -1.84 -8.10
CA LYS A 480 -22.00 -3.22 -8.14
C LYS A 480 -21.19 -4.04 -9.16
N PRO A 481 -20.54 -5.15 -8.77
CA PRO A 481 -19.82 -5.97 -9.72
C PRO A 481 -20.77 -6.61 -10.76
N PRO A 482 -20.29 -6.84 -12.00
CA PRO A 482 -21.05 -7.56 -13.02
C PRO A 482 -21.52 -8.93 -12.53
N GLU A 483 -22.63 -9.41 -13.07
CA GLU A 483 -23.35 -10.57 -12.51
C GLU A 483 -22.55 -11.88 -12.56
N SER A 484 -21.64 -12.00 -13.53
CA SER A 484 -20.72 -13.12 -13.67
C SER A 484 -19.29 -12.65 -13.91
N TYR A 485 -18.32 -13.50 -13.54
CA TYR A 485 -16.91 -13.32 -13.86
C TYR A 485 -16.66 -13.19 -15.37
N ALA A 486 -17.38 -13.96 -16.20
CA ALA A 486 -17.23 -13.90 -17.66
C ALA A 486 -17.67 -12.53 -18.22
N LYS A 487 -18.75 -11.95 -17.67
CA LYS A 487 -19.21 -10.60 -18.04
C LYS A 487 -18.18 -9.54 -17.64
N LEU A 488 -17.63 -9.61 -16.42
CA LEU A 488 -16.55 -8.73 -15.98
C LEU A 488 -15.31 -8.79 -16.89
N VAL A 489 -14.88 -10.00 -17.27
CA VAL A 489 -13.73 -10.16 -18.19
C VAL A 489 -14.04 -9.52 -19.54
N ALA A 490 -15.20 -9.81 -20.14
CA ALA A 490 -15.59 -9.25 -21.44
C ALA A 490 -15.72 -7.71 -21.43
N GLU A 491 -16.33 -7.14 -20.38
CA GLU A 491 -16.45 -5.69 -20.21
C GLU A 491 -15.08 -5.02 -20.02
N THR A 492 -14.16 -5.68 -19.30
CA THR A 492 -12.80 -5.17 -19.09
C THR A 492 -11.98 -5.25 -20.39
N GLU A 493 -11.98 -6.40 -21.07
CA GLU A 493 -11.24 -6.63 -22.32
C GLU A 493 -11.78 -5.81 -23.51
N ALA A 494 -13.02 -5.30 -23.41
CA ALA A 494 -13.59 -4.34 -24.36
C ALA A 494 -13.25 -2.87 -24.04
N LEU A 495 -13.07 -2.53 -22.75
CA LEU A 495 -12.78 -1.16 -22.30
C LEU A 495 -11.29 -0.83 -22.31
N ILE A 496 -10.44 -1.73 -21.80
CA ILE A 496 -9.01 -1.48 -21.61
C ILE A 496 -8.16 -2.37 -22.52
N ARG A 497 -7.11 -1.79 -23.10
CA ARG A 497 -6.10 -2.50 -23.89
C ARG A 497 -4.75 -2.44 -23.17
N PRO A 498 -4.32 -3.53 -22.49
CA PRO A 498 -2.97 -3.61 -21.95
C PRO A 498 -1.92 -3.47 -23.06
N ILE A 499 -0.94 -2.60 -22.83
CA ILE A 499 0.22 -2.37 -23.71
C ILE A 499 1.55 -2.75 -23.06
N PHE A 500 1.57 -2.90 -21.73
CA PHE A 500 2.73 -3.32 -20.94
C PHE A 500 2.28 -4.12 -19.72
N TYR A 501 3.05 -5.15 -19.37
CA TYR A 501 2.88 -5.95 -18.16
C TYR A 501 4.22 -6.53 -17.72
N GLN A 502 4.58 -6.36 -16.45
CA GLN A 502 5.80 -6.94 -15.87
C GLN A 502 5.62 -7.21 -14.37
N ASP A 503 6.02 -8.40 -13.91
CA ASP A 503 6.16 -8.71 -12.48
C ASP A 503 7.63 -8.49 -12.08
N ASP A 504 7.95 -7.37 -11.43
CA ASP A 504 9.32 -7.09 -10.98
C ASP A 504 9.56 -7.47 -9.50
N THR A 505 10.76 -7.17 -9.01
CA THR A 505 11.18 -7.48 -7.63
C THR A 505 10.32 -6.79 -6.57
N PHE A 506 9.70 -5.64 -6.87
CA PHE A 506 8.92 -4.82 -5.94
C PHE A 506 7.40 -4.81 -6.24
N ALA A 507 6.97 -4.76 -7.51
CA ALA A 507 5.55 -4.68 -7.89
C ALA A 507 5.21 -5.46 -9.17
N THR A 508 3.93 -5.81 -9.34
CA THR A 508 3.35 -6.05 -10.67
C THR A 508 2.98 -4.69 -11.27
N VAL A 509 3.55 -4.34 -12.42
CA VAL A 509 3.27 -3.09 -13.16
C VAL A 509 2.52 -3.44 -14.44
N MET A 510 1.45 -2.69 -14.74
CA MET A 510 0.68 -2.82 -15.98
C MET A 510 0.33 -1.43 -16.52
N VAL A 511 0.55 -1.17 -17.80
CA VAL A 511 0.04 0.03 -18.49
C VAL A 511 -1.00 -0.39 -19.51
N ALA A 512 -2.11 0.34 -19.55
CA ALA A 512 -3.20 0.10 -20.50
C ALA A 512 -3.79 1.41 -21.02
N ASP A 513 -4.29 1.34 -22.26
CA ASP A 513 -5.04 2.41 -22.93
C ASP A 513 -6.54 2.16 -22.79
N VAL A 514 -7.32 3.22 -22.68
CA VAL A 514 -8.78 3.27 -22.85
C VAL A 514 -9.05 4.04 -24.14
N PRO A 515 -9.21 3.36 -25.30
CA PRO A 515 -9.16 4.02 -26.60
C PRO A 515 -10.29 5.01 -26.87
N VAL A 516 -11.43 4.90 -26.15
CA VAL A 516 -12.59 5.78 -26.28
C VAL A 516 -12.30 7.17 -25.72
N ASP A 517 -11.59 7.23 -24.59
CA ASP A 517 -11.33 8.47 -23.84
C ASP A 517 -9.94 9.06 -24.12
N ASN A 518 -9.14 8.39 -24.96
CA ASN A 518 -7.69 8.65 -25.17
C ASN A 518 -6.86 8.62 -23.87
N LEU A 519 -7.37 7.94 -22.84
CA LEU A 519 -6.76 7.84 -21.52
C LEU A 519 -5.75 6.68 -21.49
N ARG A 520 -4.55 6.94 -20.98
CA ARG A 520 -3.54 5.94 -20.62
C ARG A 520 -3.35 5.95 -19.11
N PHE A 521 -3.38 4.77 -18.48
CA PHE A 521 -3.16 4.62 -17.04
C PHE A 521 -2.15 3.51 -16.73
N MET A 522 -1.45 3.68 -15.61
CA MET A 522 -0.54 2.69 -15.03
C MET A 522 -1.13 2.16 -13.72
N LYS A 523 -1.13 0.83 -13.57
CA LYS A 523 -1.42 0.14 -12.31
C LYS A 523 -0.15 -0.45 -11.68
N LEU A 524 -0.01 -0.28 -10.37
CA LEU A 524 0.92 -1.05 -9.52
C LEU A 524 0.08 -1.96 -8.60
N ASN A 525 0.39 -3.27 -8.60
CA ASN A 525 -0.28 -4.27 -7.76
C ASN A 525 -1.83 -4.14 -7.76
N GLY A 526 -2.46 -3.98 -8.94
CA GLY A 526 -3.92 -3.90 -9.11
C GLY A 526 -4.58 -2.55 -8.78
N LYS A 527 -3.84 -1.58 -8.25
CA LYS A 527 -4.27 -0.20 -7.97
C LYS A 527 -3.77 0.73 -9.10
N VAL A 528 -4.51 1.80 -9.45
CA VAL A 528 -4.03 2.84 -10.37
C VAL A 528 -3.19 3.87 -9.60
N ASP A 529 -2.02 4.21 -10.14
CA ASP A 529 -1.04 5.11 -9.50
C ASP A 529 -0.65 6.32 -10.34
N ALA A 530 -0.85 6.28 -11.65
CA ALA A 530 -0.72 7.45 -12.52
C ALA A 530 -1.57 7.29 -13.80
N SER A 531 -2.08 8.38 -14.34
CA SER A 531 -2.66 8.45 -15.68
C SER A 531 -2.36 9.76 -16.38
N ASN A 532 -2.77 9.89 -17.65
CA ASN A 532 -2.81 11.17 -18.36
C ASN A 532 -4.21 11.85 -18.32
N GLY A 533 -5.06 11.45 -17.38
CA GLY A 533 -6.39 11.98 -17.12
C GLY A 533 -6.45 13.02 -15.99
N SER A 534 -7.32 12.78 -15.00
CA SER A 534 -7.64 13.75 -13.95
C SER A 534 -6.48 14.06 -12.98
N ASP A 535 -5.56 13.12 -12.77
CA ASP A 535 -4.39 13.25 -11.88
C ASP A 535 -3.20 13.99 -12.51
N VAL A 536 -3.28 14.38 -13.79
CA VAL A 536 -2.24 15.21 -14.44
C VAL A 536 -2.11 16.56 -13.77
N GLU A 537 -3.21 17.15 -13.30
CA GLU A 537 -3.16 18.45 -12.61
C GLU A 537 -2.31 18.38 -11.34
N THR A 538 -2.49 17.36 -10.50
CA THR A 538 -1.65 17.17 -9.30
C THR A 538 -0.18 16.96 -9.66
N GLN A 539 0.11 16.13 -10.68
CA GLN A 539 1.49 15.86 -11.10
C GLN A 539 2.21 17.11 -11.63
N VAL A 540 1.52 17.96 -12.40
CA VAL A 540 2.01 19.25 -12.90
C VAL A 540 2.18 20.25 -11.75
N VAL A 541 1.16 20.44 -10.93
CA VAL A 541 1.18 21.37 -9.79
C VAL A 541 2.30 21.03 -8.79
N ALA A 542 2.53 19.75 -8.51
CA ALA A 542 3.65 19.29 -7.67
C ALA A 542 5.04 19.60 -8.28
N GLY A 543 5.20 19.47 -9.59
CA GLY A 543 6.47 19.81 -10.27
C GLY A 543 6.75 21.31 -10.33
N HIS A 544 5.69 22.12 -10.48
CA HIS A 544 5.82 23.57 -10.61
C HIS A 544 5.90 24.33 -9.27
N LEU A 545 5.07 24.00 -8.27
CA LEU A 545 4.91 24.83 -7.07
C LEU A 545 6.23 25.10 -6.34
N GLY A 546 7.08 24.08 -6.19
CA GLY A 546 8.39 24.23 -5.56
C GLY A 546 9.26 25.25 -6.28
N ALA A 547 9.48 25.07 -7.59
CA ALA A 547 10.33 25.95 -8.39
C ALA A 547 9.76 27.37 -8.58
N LEU A 548 8.43 27.53 -8.57
CA LEU A 548 7.77 28.83 -8.64
C LEU A 548 7.89 29.63 -7.33
N LEU A 549 7.76 28.97 -6.17
CA LEU A 549 7.81 29.61 -4.85
C LEU A 549 9.23 29.71 -4.26
N HIS A 550 10.21 28.95 -4.79
CA HIS A 550 11.61 28.98 -4.34
C HIS A 550 12.22 30.40 -4.44
N PRO A 551 13.04 30.87 -3.47
CA PRO A 551 13.56 32.24 -3.48
C PRO A 551 14.36 32.60 -4.75
N ARG A 552 15.17 31.66 -5.24
CA ARG A 552 15.90 31.70 -6.53
C ARG A 552 15.39 30.59 -7.46
N GLU A 553 15.98 30.43 -8.65
CA GLU A 553 15.74 29.24 -9.46
C GLU A 553 16.46 28.02 -8.88
N PRO A 554 15.80 26.84 -8.75
CA PRO A 554 16.46 25.61 -8.30
C PRO A 554 17.29 25.00 -9.44
N LYS A 555 18.54 24.63 -9.13
CA LYS A 555 19.49 24.00 -10.06
C LYS A 555 19.67 22.51 -9.81
N THR A 556 19.69 22.10 -8.55
CA THR A 556 19.70 20.69 -8.13
C THR A 556 18.35 20.28 -7.57
N VAL A 557 17.75 19.24 -8.15
CA VAL A 557 16.44 18.73 -7.74
C VAL A 557 16.51 17.24 -7.43
N LEU A 558 15.82 16.82 -6.38
CA LEU A 558 15.54 15.41 -6.06
C LEU A 558 14.05 15.14 -6.24
N LEU A 559 13.70 14.14 -7.02
CA LEU A 559 12.34 13.63 -7.17
C LEU A 559 12.24 12.23 -6.55
N VAL A 560 11.33 12.06 -5.58
CA VAL A 560 11.06 10.79 -4.90
C VAL A 560 9.76 10.20 -5.43
N GLY A 561 9.87 9.06 -6.11
CA GLY A 561 8.80 8.42 -6.90
C GLY A 561 8.79 8.92 -8.34
N ALA A 562 8.74 8.01 -9.31
CA ALA A 562 8.65 8.36 -10.73
C ALA A 562 7.18 8.45 -11.19
N GLY A 563 6.36 7.44 -10.89
CA GLY A 563 5.00 7.35 -11.44
C GLY A 563 5.01 7.34 -12.97
N ALA A 564 4.18 8.16 -13.61
CA ALA A 564 4.25 8.39 -15.07
C ALA A 564 5.38 9.38 -15.49
N ALA A 565 6.22 9.83 -14.55
CA ALA A 565 7.25 10.86 -14.67
C ALA A 565 6.73 12.26 -15.12
N ILE A 566 5.42 12.50 -15.12
CA ILE A 566 4.84 13.80 -15.52
C ILE A 566 5.34 14.94 -14.61
N THR A 567 5.49 14.67 -13.30
CA THR A 567 6.12 15.59 -12.35
C THR A 567 7.57 15.91 -12.72
N ALA A 568 8.36 14.92 -13.16
CA ALA A 568 9.73 15.16 -13.64
C ALA A 568 9.75 16.08 -14.87
N GLY A 569 8.86 15.84 -15.84
CA GLY A 569 8.72 16.72 -17.02
C GLY A 569 8.32 18.15 -16.65
N SER A 570 7.53 18.31 -15.60
CA SER A 570 7.06 19.61 -15.06
C SER A 570 8.11 20.33 -14.21
N VAL A 571 9.10 19.59 -13.67
CA VAL A 571 10.33 20.14 -13.07
C VAL A 571 11.32 20.57 -14.16
N LEU A 572 11.50 19.77 -15.21
CA LEU A 572 12.52 19.94 -16.25
C LEU A 572 12.28 21.12 -17.22
N VAL A 573 11.12 21.80 -17.14
CA VAL A 573 10.87 23.07 -17.85
C VAL A 573 11.43 24.30 -17.15
N HIS A 574 11.75 24.19 -15.86
CA HIS A 574 12.55 25.19 -15.15
C HIS A 574 14.04 24.98 -15.50
N PRO A 575 14.92 25.98 -15.31
CA PRO A 575 16.35 25.87 -15.66
C PRO A 575 17.16 25.08 -14.62
N VAL A 576 16.65 23.88 -14.32
CA VAL A 576 17.31 22.80 -13.57
C VAL A 576 18.47 22.26 -14.39
N GLU A 577 19.59 22.03 -13.72
CA GLU A 577 20.85 21.53 -14.29
C GLU A 577 21.06 20.05 -13.94
N HIS A 578 20.54 19.58 -12.80
CA HIS A 578 20.67 18.20 -12.32
C HIS A 578 19.36 17.77 -11.64
N LEU A 579 18.75 16.67 -12.12
CA LEU A 579 17.59 16.02 -11.51
C LEU A 579 17.95 14.58 -11.12
N ASP A 580 18.04 14.27 -9.82
CA ASP A 580 18.03 12.89 -9.35
C ASP A 580 16.58 12.41 -9.23
N MET A 581 16.20 11.33 -9.93
CA MET A 581 14.87 10.70 -9.83
C MET A 581 15.00 9.31 -9.22
N VAL A 582 14.45 9.11 -8.03
CA VAL A 582 14.57 7.86 -7.26
C VAL A 582 13.26 7.08 -7.31
N GLU A 583 13.32 5.86 -7.81
CA GLU A 583 12.19 4.94 -7.96
C GLU A 583 12.57 3.53 -7.49
N ILE A 584 11.70 2.87 -6.74
CA ILE A 584 11.99 1.59 -6.09
C ILE A 584 11.65 0.38 -6.98
N ALA A 585 10.82 0.58 -8.00
CA ALA A 585 10.38 -0.46 -8.94
C ALA A 585 10.92 -0.20 -10.36
N PRO A 586 11.90 -0.98 -10.87
CA PRO A 586 12.47 -0.76 -12.21
C PRO A 586 11.42 -0.81 -13.34
N ALA A 587 10.38 -1.64 -13.22
CA ALA A 587 9.33 -1.70 -14.23
C ALA A 587 8.45 -0.43 -14.28
N VAL A 588 8.48 0.42 -13.25
CA VAL A 588 7.83 1.75 -13.27
C VAL A 588 8.60 2.72 -14.16
N ILE A 589 9.94 2.66 -14.18
CA ILE A 589 10.77 3.46 -15.09
C ILE A 589 10.53 3.06 -16.55
N ASP A 590 10.45 1.77 -16.83
CA ASP A 590 10.15 1.27 -18.18
C ASP A 590 8.70 1.60 -18.61
N ALA A 591 7.74 1.51 -17.68
CA ALA A 591 6.36 1.96 -17.90
C ALA A 591 6.26 3.48 -18.13
N ALA A 592 7.02 4.30 -17.42
CA ALA A 592 7.04 5.76 -17.56
C ALA A 592 7.53 6.19 -18.96
N ARG A 593 8.35 5.39 -19.64
CA ARG A 593 8.72 5.62 -21.05
C ARG A 593 7.53 5.51 -22.03
N LEU A 594 6.40 4.94 -21.62
CA LEU A 594 5.15 4.91 -22.41
C LEU A 594 4.34 6.21 -22.29
N PHE A 595 4.67 7.08 -21.33
CA PHE A 595 4.08 8.41 -21.13
C PHE A 595 4.94 9.54 -21.71
N LYS A 596 5.86 9.25 -22.65
CA LYS A 596 6.81 10.22 -23.24
C LYS A 596 6.16 11.51 -23.77
N ALA A 597 4.92 11.45 -24.25
CA ALA A 597 4.17 12.61 -24.72
C ALA A 597 3.72 13.49 -23.53
N ASP A 598 3.21 12.87 -22.46
CA ASP A 598 2.63 13.52 -21.29
C ASP A 598 3.70 14.00 -20.29
N ASN A 599 4.84 13.28 -20.23
CA ASN A 599 5.99 13.57 -19.37
C ASN A 599 7.18 14.23 -20.07
N ARG A 600 7.02 14.61 -21.35
CA ARG A 600 8.02 15.40 -22.10
C ARG A 600 9.38 14.70 -22.23
N ASN A 601 9.36 13.36 -22.29
CA ASN A 601 10.55 12.48 -22.32
C ASN A 601 11.44 12.54 -21.06
N ALA A 602 10.92 13.00 -19.91
CA ALA A 602 11.72 13.25 -18.70
C ALA A 602 12.62 12.09 -18.22
N VAL A 603 12.20 10.84 -18.42
CA VAL A 603 12.94 9.63 -18.03
C VAL A 603 14.30 9.52 -18.75
N ASP A 604 14.37 10.03 -19.98
CA ASP A 604 15.56 9.97 -20.85
C ASP A 604 16.04 11.39 -21.26
N ASP A 605 15.77 12.42 -20.43
CA ASP A 605 16.37 13.75 -20.53
C ASP A 605 17.83 13.68 -20.01
N PRO A 606 18.83 14.30 -20.67
CA PRO A 606 20.23 14.23 -20.26
C PRO A 606 20.55 14.81 -18.88
N ARG A 607 19.63 15.55 -18.26
CA ARG A 607 19.73 16.07 -16.88
C ARG A 607 19.14 15.13 -15.83
N THR A 608 18.42 14.10 -16.25
CA THR A 608 17.76 13.13 -15.36
C THR A 608 18.68 11.95 -15.06
N HIS A 609 19.03 11.80 -13.79
CA HIS A 609 19.77 10.67 -13.26
C HIS A 609 18.77 9.75 -12.53
N VAL A 610 18.44 8.62 -13.16
CA VAL A 610 17.48 7.65 -12.62
C VAL A 610 18.19 6.68 -11.67
N HIS A 611 17.73 6.62 -10.42
CA HIS A 611 18.27 5.76 -9.36
C HIS A 611 17.23 4.72 -8.98
N VAL A 612 17.56 3.44 -9.16
CA VAL A 612 16.69 2.31 -8.77
C VAL A 612 17.04 1.88 -7.34
N ASP A 613 16.47 2.57 -6.35
CA ASP A 613 16.71 2.32 -4.93
C ASP A 613 15.51 2.79 -4.07
N ASP A 614 15.54 2.43 -2.78
CA ASP A 614 14.66 3.02 -1.77
C ASP A 614 15.08 4.47 -1.48
N ALA A 615 14.12 5.40 -1.42
CA ALA A 615 14.40 6.83 -1.29
C ALA A 615 15.08 7.22 0.03
N LYS A 616 14.69 6.60 1.16
CA LYS A 616 15.34 6.86 2.46
C LYS A 616 16.79 6.39 2.43
N THR A 617 17.04 5.29 1.74
CA THR A 617 18.37 4.68 1.59
C THR A 617 19.25 5.45 0.61
N PHE A 618 18.71 5.91 -0.52
CA PHE A 618 19.40 6.82 -1.43
C PHE A 618 19.86 8.08 -0.70
N MET A 619 18.95 8.72 0.05
CA MET A 619 19.28 9.92 0.82
C MET A 619 20.29 9.63 1.93
N ALA A 620 20.15 8.52 2.68
CA ALA A 620 21.15 8.15 3.69
C ALA A 620 22.58 7.94 3.13
N LEU A 621 22.72 7.71 1.82
CA LEU A 621 23.99 7.45 1.13
C LEU A 621 24.50 8.63 0.28
N SER A 622 23.65 9.60 -0.05
CA SER A 622 24.00 10.72 -0.94
C SER A 622 24.47 11.93 -0.12
N PRO A 623 25.71 12.43 -0.29
CA PRO A 623 26.14 13.67 0.36
C PRO A 623 25.61 14.94 -0.34
N ARG A 624 24.78 14.80 -1.38
CA ARG A 624 24.33 15.91 -2.23
C ARG A 624 23.28 16.76 -1.52
N LYS A 625 23.42 18.09 -1.63
CA LYS A 625 22.39 19.06 -1.27
C LYS A 625 21.53 19.42 -2.48
N TYR A 626 20.23 19.55 -2.25
CA TYR A 626 19.23 19.89 -3.25
C TYR A 626 18.57 21.24 -2.92
N ASP A 627 18.34 22.04 -3.96
CA ASP A 627 17.55 23.27 -3.86
C ASP A 627 16.06 22.93 -3.68
N LEU A 628 15.60 21.90 -4.39
CA LEU A 628 14.22 21.45 -4.37
C LEU A 628 14.17 19.93 -4.17
N VAL A 629 13.37 19.48 -3.22
CA VAL A 629 12.98 18.07 -3.08
C VAL A 629 11.49 17.96 -3.40
N VAL A 630 11.11 17.12 -4.35
CA VAL A 630 9.72 16.85 -4.72
C VAL A 630 9.39 15.41 -4.36
N SER A 631 8.47 15.22 -3.43
CA SER A 631 8.06 13.92 -2.89
C SER A 631 6.66 13.58 -3.37
N VAL A 632 6.57 12.62 -4.29
CA VAL A 632 5.35 12.17 -4.97
C VAL A 632 5.09 10.66 -4.78
N PRO A 633 5.00 10.17 -3.53
CA PRO A 633 4.76 8.76 -3.25
C PRO A 633 3.29 8.35 -3.47
N SER A 634 3.07 7.03 -3.52
CA SER A 634 1.74 6.41 -3.59
C SER A 634 0.88 6.66 -2.32
N ASN A 635 -0.34 6.13 -2.28
CA ASN A 635 -1.25 6.28 -1.14
C ASN A 635 -0.67 5.62 0.14
N PRO A 636 -0.72 6.27 1.32
CA PRO A 636 -0.10 5.75 2.56
C PRO A 636 -0.65 4.43 3.11
N TRP A 637 -1.76 3.90 2.59
CA TRP A 637 -2.27 2.56 2.94
C TRP A 637 -1.49 1.41 2.27
N VAL A 638 -0.68 1.71 1.25
CA VAL A 638 0.23 0.77 0.61
C VAL A 638 1.43 0.53 1.53
N SER A 639 1.77 -0.74 1.77
CA SER A 639 2.76 -1.14 2.77
C SER A 639 4.14 -0.51 2.52
N GLY A 640 4.70 0.11 3.56
CA GLY A 640 5.98 0.83 3.52
C GLY A 640 5.93 2.26 2.98
N VAL A 641 4.89 2.65 2.23
CA VAL A 641 4.79 4.00 1.63
C VAL A 641 4.55 5.09 2.70
N SER A 642 3.86 4.75 3.79
CA SER A 642 3.71 5.61 4.97
C SER A 642 5.03 6.02 5.62
N GLY A 643 6.13 5.30 5.37
CA GLY A 643 7.48 5.64 5.83
C GLY A 643 8.09 6.89 5.17
N LEU A 644 7.44 7.42 4.12
CA LEU A 644 7.74 8.71 3.48
C LEU A 644 6.88 9.86 4.02
N PHE A 645 6.22 9.63 5.16
CA PHE A 645 5.41 10.62 5.88
C PHE A 645 5.72 10.60 7.39
N THR A 646 6.91 10.15 7.78
CA THR A 646 7.38 10.15 9.16
C THR A 646 8.27 11.36 9.45
N ARG A 647 8.34 11.77 10.72
CA ARG A 647 9.33 12.75 11.22
C ARG A 647 10.73 12.39 10.74
N ASP A 648 11.10 11.12 10.84
CA ASP A 648 12.40 10.55 10.51
C ASP A 648 12.74 10.75 9.01
N PHE A 649 11.75 10.63 8.13
CA PHE A 649 11.89 10.99 6.71
C PHE A 649 12.02 12.50 6.52
N PHE A 650 11.16 13.33 7.12
CA PHE A 650 11.24 14.78 6.94
C PHE A 650 12.55 15.38 7.49
N GLN A 651 13.06 14.89 8.62
CA GLN A 651 14.40 15.23 9.14
C GLN A 651 15.54 14.70 8.25
N THR A 652 15.29 13.66 7.45
CA THR A 652 16.23 13.21 6.42
C THR A 652 16.15 14.12 5.20
N VAL A 653 14.97 14.60 4.79
CA VAL A 653 14.82 15.62 3.75
C VAL A 653 15.52 16.92 4.14
N ASP A 654 15.32 17.43 5.36
CA ASP A 654 15.94 18.67 5.81
C ASP A 654 17.48 18.60 5.77
N ARG A 655 18.04 17.46 6.20
CA ARG A 655 19.48 17.17 6.09
C ARG A 655 20.00 17.18 4.65
N HIS A 656 19.13 17.05 3.64
CA HIS A 656 19.49 17.11 2.21
C HIS A 656 19.10 18.43 1.51
N LEU A 657 18.33 19.31 2.15
CA LEU A 657 18.03 20.62 1.58
C LEU A 657 19.22 21.59 1.69
N ALA A 658 19.36 22.44 0.68
CA ALA A 658 20.14 23.68 0.74
C ALA A 658 19.58 24.64 1.82
N ASP A 659 20.33 25.67 2.19
CA ASP A 659 19.91 26.58 3.26
C ASP A 659 18.73 27.49 2.93
N ASP A 660 18.39 27.65 1.66
CA ASP A 660 17.15 28.27 1.16
C ASP A 660 16.20 27.26 0.48
N GLY A 661 16.51 25.96 0.61
CA GLY A 661 15.83 24.89 -0.11
C GLY A 661 14.38 24.64 0.32
N VAL A 662 13.62 24.01 -0.57
CA VAL A 662 12.17 23.77 -0.43
C VAL A 662 11.85 22.27 -0.61
N LEU A 663 10.98 21.75 0.25
CA LEU A 663 10.29 20.48 0.07
C LEU A 663 8.90 20.73 -0.54
N VAL A 664 8.54 19.96 -1.57
CA VAL A 664 7.17 19.75 -2.02
C VAL A 664 6.74 18.33 -1.63
N GLN A 665 5.66 18.19 -0.87
CA GLN A 665 5.12 16.89 -0.43
C GLN A 665 3.66 16.74 -0.88
N TRP A 666 3.38 15.76 -1.73
CA TRP A 666 2.01 15.36 -2.10
C TRP A 666 1.41 14.42 -1.04
N ILE A 667 0.12 14.60 -0.74
CA ILE A 667 -0.76 13.61 -0.11
C ILE A 667 -2.16 13.62 -0.75
N HIS A 668 -2.80 12.46 -0.82
CA HIS A 668 -4.13 12.25 -1.41
C HIS A 668 -5.25 12.59 -0.40
N THR A 669 -6.36 13.23 -0.82
CA THR A 669 -7.53 13.49 0.05
C THR A 669 -8.57 12.38 0.04
N TYR A 670 -8.68 11.65 -1.06
CA TYR A 670 -9.51 10.46 -1.15
C TYR A 670 -8.90 9.28 -0.36
N GLU A 671 -9.68 8.22 -0.09
CA GLU A 671 -9.24 7.03 0.68
C GLU A 671 -8.71 7.34 2.10
N SER A 672 -9.00 8.53 2.63
CA SER A 672 -8.42 9.09 3.85
C SER A 672 -9.50 9.66 4.79
N ASN A 673 -9.09 10.21 5.94
CA ASN A 673 -9.94 11.00 6.84
C ASN A 673 -9.19 12.25 7.36
N GLU A 674 -9.92 13.22 7.90
CA GLU A 674 -9.37 14.52 8.33
C GLU A 674 -8.21 14.37 9.33
N GLU A 675 -8.32 13.47 10.31
CA GLU A 675 -7.29 13.25 11.33
C GLU A 675 -5.99 12.66 10.77
N LEU A 676 -6.04 11.91 9.67
CA LEU A 676 -4.83 11.44 8.98
C LEU A 676 -4.14 12.54 8.18
N ILE A 677 -4.91 13.45 7.57
CA ILE A 677 -4.33 14.63 6.94
C ILE A 677 -3.72 15.54 8.02
N LYS A 678 -4.40 15.77 9.16
CA LYS A 678 -3.83 16.49 10.30
C LYS A 678 -2.55 15.83 10.83
N LEU A 679 -2.53 14.51 11.02
CA LEU A 679 -1.35 13.76 11.45
C LEU A 679 -0.15 14.02 10.52
N VAL A 680 -0.34 13.98 9.20
CA VAL A 680 0.73 14.22 8.24
C VAL A 680 1.17 15.68 8.23
N VAL A 681 0.22 16.64 8.21
CA VAL A 681 0.56 18.07 8.28
C VAL A 681 1.31 18.39 9.58
N ARG A 682 0.87 17.87 10.72
CA ARG A 682 1.53 18.04 12.02
C ARG A 682 2.94 17.44 12.02
N THR A 683 3.11 16.26 11.43
CA THR A 683 4.43 15.59 11.31
C THR A 683 5.39 16.35 10.39
N LEU A 684 4.88 16.99 9.33
CA LEU A 684 5.66 17.89 8.47
C LEU A 684 6.02 19.19 9.21
N ARG A 685 5.05 19.81 9.89
CA ARG A 685 5.20 21.07 10.65
C ARG A 685 6.14 20.94 11.87
N ASP A 686 6.30 19.74 12.41
CA ASP A 686 7.26 19.39 13.47
C ASP A 686 8.72 19.47 13.00
N THR A 687 8.98 19.35 11.68
CA THR A 687 10.31 19.55 11.08
C THR A 687 10.43 20.90 10.37
N PHE A 688 9.39 21.34 9.65
CA PHE A 688 9.42 22.54 8.80
C PHE A 688 8.54 23.67 9.38
N PRO A 689 9.14 24.75 9.93
CA PRO A 689 8.41 25.84 10.58
C PRO A 689 7.68 26.79 9.59
N HIS A 690 7.95 26.67 8.29
CA HIS A 690 7.31 27.47 7.24
C HIS A 690 6.76 26.55 6.17
N ALA A 691 5.44 26.53 5.98
CA ALA A 691 4.79 25.64 5.02
C ALA A 691 3.36 26.07 4.67
N THR A 692 2.97 25.89 3.41
CA THR A 692 1.64 26.22 2.85
C THR A 692 0.99 25.00 2.18
N THR A 693 -0.34 24.98 2.05
CA THR A 693 -1.08 23.86 1.40
C THR A 693 -1.85 24.35 0.18
N TRP A 694 -1.77 23.58 -0.90
CA TRP A 694 -2.35 23.84 -2.21
C TRP A 694 -3.17 22.64 -2.68
N LEU A 695 -4.22 22.87 -3.45
CA LEU A 695 -5.05 21.81 -4.04
C LEU A 695 -4.53 21.33 -5.40
N GLY A 696 -4.42 20.01 -5.55
CA GLY A 696 -4.76 19.32 -6.80
C GLY A 696 -6.25 18.92 -6.81
N PRO A 697 -6.73 18.12 -7.79
CA PRO A 697 -8.16 17.85 -7.90
C PRO A 697 -8.76 17.01 -6.77
N HIS A 698 -8.01 16.01 -6.29
CA HIS A 698 -8.40 15.12 -5.18
C HIS A 698 -7.21 14.92 -4.22
N ASP A 699 -6.38 15.96 -4.11
CA ASP A 699 -5.03 15.90 -3.57
C ASP A 699 -4.62 17.22 -2.91
N LEU A 700 -3.69 17.14 -1.96
CA LEU A 700 -3.00 18.28 -1.38
C LEU A 700 -1.52 18.23 -1.73
N VAL A 701 -1.00 19.36 -2.18
CA VAL A 701 0.42 19.60 -2.36
C VAL A 701 0.87 20.59 -1.28
N MET A 702 1.76 20.16 -0.41
CA MET A 702 2.35 20.99 0.65
C MET A 702 3.71 21.50 0.19
N VAL A 703 3.97 22.78 0.38
CA VAL A 703 5.27 23.42 0.07
C VAL A 703 5.86 23.89 1.39
N ALA A 704 7.09 23.49 1.72
CA ALA A 704 7.68 23.61 3.05
C ALA A 704 9.17 23.99 3.03
N SER A 705 9.65 24.72 4.03
CA SER A 705 11.06 25.11 4.18
C SER A 705 11.44 25.43 5.64
N ARG A 706 12.74 25.58 5.88
CA ARG A 706 13.34 26.13 7.11
C ARG A 706 13.20 27.65 7.24
N LYS A 707 12.92 28.36 6.14
CA LYS A 707 12.79 29.83 6.07
C LYS A 707 11.38 30.23 5.58
N PRO A 708 10.88 31.43 5.92
CA PRO A 708 9.60 31.93 5.43
C PRO A 708 9.49 31.84 3.91
N LEU A 709 8.35 31.40 3.40
CA LEU A 709 8.10 31.31 1.96
C LEU A 709 7.85 32.72 1.39
N ALA A 710 8.93 33.38 0.97
CA ALA A 710 8.93 34.77 0.50
C ALA A 710 8.15 34.92 -0.84
N PHE A 711 6.85 35.19 -0.72
CA PHE A 711 5.97 35.50 -1.85
C PHE A 711 6.41 36.80 -2.56
N ASP A 712 6.52 36.71 -3.88
CA ASP A 712 6.90 37.81 -4.77
C ASP A 712 6.07 37.66 -6.05
N ALA A 713 5.09 38.55 -6.21
CA ALA A 713 4.15 38.52 -7.31
C ALA A 713 4.82 38.75 -8.68
N ALA A 714 5.86 39.60 -8.74
CA ALA A 714 6.54 39.94 -9.98
C ALA A 714 7.44 38.79 -10.44
N ARG A 715 8.24 38.23 -9.53
CA ARG A 715 9.09 37.05 -9.78
C ARG A 715 8.26 35.81 -10.14
N LEU A 716 7.09 35.65 -9.52
CA LEU A 716 6.15 34.57 -9.86
C LEU A 716 5.57 34.75 -11.27
N ALA A 717 5.13 35.96 -11.62
CA ALA A 717 4.64 36.28 -12.96
C ALA A 717 5.71 36.10 -14.05
N GLU A 718 6.95 36.52 -13.77
CA GLU A 718 8.11 36.32 -14.64
C GLU A 718 8.36 34.83 -14.93
N ARG A 719 8.50 34.00 -13.88
CA ARG A 719 8.72 32.56 -14.05
C ARG A 719 7.57 31.85 -14.76
N MET A 720 6.33 32.22 -14.44
CA MET A 720 5.15 31.71 -15.15
C MET A 720 5.05 32.20 -16.61
N GLY A 721 5.74 33.29 -16.95
CA GLY A 721 5.84 33.83 -18.30
C GLY A 721 6.78 33.08 -19.24
N HIS A 722 7.71 32.26 -18.72
CA HIS A 722 8.61 31.46 -19.56
C HIS A 722 7.80 30.52 -20.49
N PRO A 723 8.10 30.45 -21.81
CA PRO A 723 7.22 29.79 -22.77
C PRO A 723 6.84 28.35 -22.44
N GLU A 724 7.80 27.53 -22.02
CA GLU A 724 7.55 26.12 -21.71
C GLU A 724 6.89 25.90 -20.34
N VAL A 725 7.12 26.80 -19.37
CA VAL A 725 6.42 26.83 -18.07
C VAL A 725 4.95 27.21 -18.29
N ARG A 726 4.69 28.30 -19.02
CA ARG A 726 3.35 28.77 -19.37
C ARG A 726 2.55 27.70 -20.11
N LYS A 727 3.18 27.06 -21.09
CA LYS A 727 2.60 25.98 -21.89
C LYS A 727 2.22 24.78 -21.02
N ASP A 728 3.06 24.37 -20.09
CA ASP A 728 2.76 23.23 -19.22
C ASP A 728 1.64 23.55 -18.23
N LEU A 729 1.67 24.72 -17.57
CA LEU A 729 0.60 25.15 -16.66
C LEU A 729 -0.74 25.35 -17.39
N SER A 730 -0.72 25.84 -18.63
CA SER A 730 -1.94 26.03 -19.43
C SER A 730 -2.65 24.71 -19.76
N ARG A 731 -1.92 23.58 -19.89
CA ARG A 731 -2.53 22.26 -20.20
C ARG A 731 -3.42 21.73 -19.09
N VAL A 732 -3.24 22.22 -17.86
CA VAL A 732 -4.07 21.86 -16.70
C VAL A 732 -5.07 22.97 -16.32
N GLY A 733 -5.04 24.13 -17.00
CA GLY A 733 -5.95 25.27 -16.79
C GLY A 733 -5.38 26.41 -15.94
N ILE A 734 -4.08 26.40 -15.63
CA ILE A 734 -3.40 27.46 -14.87
C ILE A 734 -2.75 28.42 -15.87
N ASN A 735 -3.46 29.50 -16.22
CA ASN A 735 -3.04 30.42 -17.28
C ASN A 735 -2.32 31.69 -16.78
N ASP A 736 -2.47 32.03 -15.50
CA ASP A 736 -1.89 33.21 -14.86
C ASP A 736 -1.68 33.01 -13.35
N VAL A 737 -1.04 33.99 -12.71
CA VAL A 737 -0.73 34.00 -11.27
C VAL A 737 -2.00 33.86 -10.44
N PHE A 738 -3.10 34.51 -10.83
CA PHE A 738 -4.36 34.45 -10.10
C PHE A 738 -4.94 33.04 -10.08
N ALA A 739 -4.92 32.33 -11.22
CA ALA A 739 -5.33 30.94 -11.34
C ALA A 739 -4.45 30.00 -10.50
N LEU A 740 -3.15 30.27 -10.36
CA LEU A 740 -2.27 29.50 -9.47
C LEU A 740 -2.57 29.78 -7.99
N LEU A 741 -2.58 31.05 -7.58
CA LEU A 741 -2.83 31.46 -6.19
C LEU A 741 -4.22 31.05 -5.70
N SER A 742 -5.19 30.90 -6.61
CA SER A 742 -6.51 30.35 -6.29
C SER A 742 -6.49 28.95 -5.68
N LYS A 743 -5.41 28.17 -5.87
CA LYS A 743 -5.27 26.80 -5.37
C LYS A 743 -4.82 26.73 -3.91
N GLN A 744 -4.34 27.82 -3.31
CA GLN A 744 -3.89 27.83 -1.91
C GLN A 744 -5.08 27.70 -0.96
N VAL A 745 -5.09 26.65 -0.13
CA VAL A 745 -6.12 26.41 0.92
C VAL A 745 -5.66 26.77 2.32
N HIS A 746 -4.35 26.76 2.56
CA HIS A 746 -3.75 27.15 3.82
C HIS A 746 -2.57 28.12 3.62
N SER A 747 -2.64 29.24 4.33
CA SER A 747 -1.50 30.07 4.76
C SER A 747 -0.60 29.30 5.74
N GLU A 748 0.57 29.85 6.09
CA GLU A 748 1.44 29.21 7.09
C GLU A 748 0.78 29.11 8.47
N ALA A 749 0.03 30.15 8.87
CA ALA A 749 -0.74 30.15 10.12
C ALA A 749 -1.93 29.18 10.05
N GLY A 750 -2.69 29.21 8.96
CA GLY A 750 -3.85 28.33 8.76
C GLY A 750 -3.49 26.84 8.71
N GLN A 751 -2.33 26.50 8.13
CA GLN A 751 -1.83 25.12 8.11
C GLN A 751 -1.48 24.65 9.52
N LEU A 752 -0.84 25.51 10.33
CA LEU A 752 -0.51 25.20 11.73
C LEU A 752 -1.77 25.08 12.60
N GLU A 753 -2.75 25.97 12.43
CA GLU A 753 -4.07 25.87 13.07
C GLU A 753 -4.80 24.58 12.69
N PHE A 754 -4.75 24.16 11.41
CA PHE A 754 -5.40 22.94 10.94
C PHE A 754 -4.73 21.68 11.51
N ALA A 755 -3.39 21.65 11.57
CA ALA A 755 -2.63 20.52 12.12
C ALA A 755 -3.03 20.19 13.57
N GLY A 756 -3.18 21.23 14.40
CA GLY A 756 -3.56 21.11 15.81
C GLY A 756 -2.60 20.27 16.66
N GLU A 757 -2.96 20.06 17.93
CA GLU A 757 -2.24 19.16 18.82
C GLU A 757 -2.56 17.68 18.53
N GLY A 758 -1.68 16.78 18.93
CA GLY A 758 -1.86 15.33 18.79
C GLY A 758 -0.56 14.57 18.53
N PRO A 759 -0.61 13.27 18.22
CA PRO A 759 0.56 12.46 17.97
C PRO A 759 1.28 12.85 16.66
N ILE A 760 2.54 12.41 16.55
CA ILE A 760 3.42 12.57 15.39
C ILE A 760 3.69 11.18 14.78
N ASN A 761 3.70 11.08 13.45
CA ASN A 761 3.99 9.83 12.76
C ASN A 761 5.52 9.59 12.72
N THR A 762 5.99 8.44 13.20
CA THR A 762 7.43 8.11 13.32
C THR A 762 7.73 6.74 12.73
N ASP A 763 9.01 6.45 12.51
CA ASP A 763 9.48 5.15 12.04
C ASP A 763 9.24 4.00 13.05
N ASP A 764 9.25 4.29 14.36
CA ASP A 764 8.91 3.32 15.42
C ASP A 764 7.40 3.16 15.62
N HIS A 765 6.65 4.27 15.62
CA HIS A 765 5.19 4.27 15.73
C HIS A 765 4.56 4.88 14.48
N ASN A 766 4.58 4.10 13.39
CA ASN A 766 4.02 4.49 12.10
C ASN A 766 2.49 4.34 12.11
N LEU A 767 1.83 5.27 12.81
CA LEU A 767 0.38 5.37 12.94
C LEU A 767 -0.33 5.38 11.58
N LEU A 768 0.27 6.07 10.59
CA LEU A 768 -0.31 6.23 9.27
C LEU A 768 -0.41 4.90 8.51
N GLU A 769 0.56 3.99 8.66
CA GLU A 769 0.57 2.66 8.04
C GLU A 769 -0.65 1.80 8.43
N TYR A 770 -1.10 1.94 9.68
CA TYR A 770 -2.18 1.13 10.23
C TYR A 770 -3.53 1.84 10.21
N ALA A 771 -3.56 3.17 10.28
CA ALA A 771 -4.81 3.92 10.21
C ALA A 771 -5.30 4.15 8.77
N SER A 772 -4.39 4.31 7.79
CA SER A 772 -4.79 4.55 6.38
C SER A 772 -5.55 3.37 5.74
N PRO A 773 -5.22 2.08 5.97
CA PRO A 773 -6.04 0.97 5.48
C PRO A 773 -7.46 0.94 6.07
N ILE A 774 -7.66 1.46 7.29
CA ILE A 774 -8.98 1.60 7.92
C ILE A 774 -9.74 2.74 7.24
N ALA A 775 -9.08 3.89 7.03
CA ALA A 775 -9.65 5.04 6.34
C ALA A 775 -10.04 4.70 4.89
N PHE A 776 -9.21 3.95 4.16
CA PHE A 776 -9.48 3.41 2.83
C PHE A 776 -10.76 2.54 2.79
N PHE A 777 -10.99 1.72 3.82
CA PHE A 777 -12.19 0.88 3.89
C PHE A 777 -13.45 1.69 4.20
N VAL A 778 -13.38 2.64 5.14
CA VAL A 778 -14.54 3.40 5.63
C VAL A 778 -14.91 4.57 4.72
N SER A 779 -13.92 5.29 4.18
CA SER A 779 -14.13 6.50 3.41
C SER A 779 -14.46 6.21 1.94
N ASN A 780 -15.53 6.82 1.45
CA ASN A 780 -15.95 6.77 0.04
C ASN A 780 -15.87 8.15 -0.64
N LEU A 781 -15.28 9.16 0.01
CA LEU A 781 -15.31 10.56 -0.41
C LEU A 781 -13.98 11.27 -0.09
N ASP A 782 -13.73 12.38 -0.79
CA ASP A 782 -12.61 13.27 -0.48
C ASP A 782 -12.72 13.91 0.91
N VAL A 783 -11.60 13.95 1.62
CA VAL A 783 -11.44 14.72 2.86
C VAL A 783 -11.54 16.21 2.56
N ARG A 784 -12.61 16.83 3.04
CA ARG A 784 -12.74 18.29 3.10
C ARG A 784 -11.87 18.82 4.24
N VAL A 785 -10.65 19.25 3.91
CA VAL A 785 -9.83 20.04 4.84
C VAL A 785 -10.47 21.40 5.14
N LYS A 786 -9.99 22.05 6.21
CA LYS A 786 -10.22 23.49 6.43
C LYS A 786 -9.73 24.25 5.19
N ASP A 787 -10.44 25.31 4.82
CA ASP A 787 -10.18 26.07 3.61
C ASP A 787 -10.32 27.56 3.91
N GLU A 788 -9.21 28.26 4.01
CA GLU A 788 -9.21 29.67 4.41
C GLU A 788 -9.92 30.57 3.38
N ARG A 789 -10.05 30.13 2.12
CA ARG A 789 -10.84 30.82 1.07
C ARG A 789 -12.34 30.82 1.37
N ARG A 790 -12.82 29.93 2.24
CA ARG A 790 -14.22 29.91 2.72
C ARG A 790 -14.45 30.79 3.95
N ALA A 791 -13.40 31.28 4.62
CA ALA A 791 -13.48 31.97 5.91
C ALA A 791 -13.17 33.49 5.77
N PRO A 792 -14.13 34.40 6.07
CA PRO A 792 -13.92 35.84 5.91
C PRO A 792 -12.74 36.43 6.69
N GLU A 793 -12.34 35.78 7.79
CA GLU A 793 -11.27 36.17 8.73
C GLU A 793 -9.92 35.46 8.45
N GLY A 794 -9.92 34.40 7.63
CA GLY A 794 -8.72 33.63 7.27
C GLY A 794 -8.20 33.94 5.87
N ALA A 795 -9.07 34.38 4.96
CA ALA A 795 -8.71 34.74 3.59
C ALA A 795 -7.61 35.82 3.51
N ASP A 796 -7.54 36.69 4.52
CA ASP A 796 -6.61 37.83 4.61
C ASP A 796 -5.16 37.42 4.96
N ARG A 797 -4.86 36.11 4.95
CA ARG A 797 -3.55 35.50 5.19
C ARG A 797 -2.99 34.73 3.98
N LEU A 798 -3.76 34.64 2.89
CA LEU A 798 -3.39 33.90 1.68
C LEU A 798 -2.65 34.82 0.71
N PHE A 799 -1.66 34.29 -0.03
CA PHE A 799 -0.92 35.04 -1.06
C PHE A 799 -1.85 35.60 -2.15
N LEU A 800 -3.00 34.95 -2.38
CA LEU A 800 -4.07 35.43 -3.23
C LEU A 800 -4.62 36.79 -2.78
N HIS A 801 -4.75 37.03 -1.46
CA HIS A 801 -5.24 38.31 -0.94
C HIS A 801 -4.22 39.43 -1.18
N ASP A 802 -2.96 39.21 -0.81
CA ASP A 802 -1.87 40.18 -1.02
C ASP A 802 -1.70 40.55 -2.50
N TYR A 803 -1.76 39.55 -3.39
CA TYR A 803 -1.71 39.75 -4.83
C TYR A 803 -2.85 40.63 -5.34
N VAL A 804 -4.09 40.33 -4.90
CA VAL A 804 -5.32 40.98 -5.39
C VAL A 804 -5.47 42.43 -4.89
N GLN A 805 -4.92 42.77 -3.72
CA GLN A 805 -4.84 44.18 -3.28
C GLN A 805 -4.05 45.06 -4.27
N GLN A 806 -3.05 44.48 -4.94
CA GLN A 806 -2.16 45.18 -5.87
C GLN A 806 -2.56 45.00 -7.34
N HIS A 807 -3.22 43.89 -7.67
CA HIS A 807 -3.61 43.50 -9.03
C HIS A 807 -5.13 43.24 -9.06
N PRO A 808 -5.95 44.26 -9.33
CA PRO A 808 -7.40 44.15 -9.20
C PRO A 808 -8.03 43.05 -10.07
N PRO A 809 -9.07 42.36 -9.58
CA PRO A 809 -9.62 40.89 -10.58
C PRO A 809 -10.13 41.31 -11.96
N THR A 810 -9.67 40.67 -13.05
CA THR A 810 -10.43 40.78 -14.31
C THR A 810 -11.72 39.97 -14.23
N ALA A 811 -12.76 40.40 -14.95
CA ALA A 811 -14.03 39.68 -15.01
C ALA A 811 -13.86 38.22 -15.53
N GLU A 812 -12.87 37.97 -16.40
CA GLU A 812 -12.52 36.63 -16.88
C GLU A 812 -11.76 35.81 -15.84
N GLN A 813 -10.80 36.40 -15.12
CA GLN A 813 -10.08 35.76 -14.01
C GLN A 813 -11.04 35.36 -12.90
N ALA A 814 -11.94 36.26 -12.51
CA ALA A 814 -13.02 35.98 -11.58
C ALA A 814 -13.82 34.75 -12.04
N ALA A 815 -14.33 34.75 -13.28
CA ALA A 815 -15.06 33.61 -13.84
C ALA A 815 -14.21 32.32 -13.94
N GLY A 816 -12.90 32.43 -14.14
CA GLY A 816 -11.93 31.32 -14.11
C GLY A 816 -11.79 30.69 -12.71
N LEU A 817 -11.83 31.52 -11.66
CA LEU A 817 -11.86 31.06 -10.27
C LEU A 817 -13.05 30.12 -10.02
N TYR A 818 -14.24 30.48 -10.52
CA TYR A 818 -15.44 29.63 -10.40
C TYR A 818 -15.29 28.30 -11.12
N ARG A 819 -14.82 28.31 -12.37
CA ARG A 819 -14.55 27.07 -13.13
C ARG A 819 -13.53 26.17 -12.43
N ASN A 820 -12.51 26.76 -11.79
CA ASN A 820 -11.55 26.02 -10.99
C ASN A 820 -12.16 25.46 -9.70
N ILE A 821 -12.96 26.23 -8.96
CA ILE A 821 -13.64 25.76 -7.73
C ILE A 821 -14.64 24.64 -8.03
N GLU A 822 -15.44 24.81 -9.09
CA GLU A 822 -16.44 23.85 -9.59
C GLU A 822 -15.82 22.50 -9.97
N ARG A 823 -14.60 22.50 -10.53
CA ARG A 823 -13.92 21.27 -11.00
C ARG A 823 -13.70 20.21 -9.91
N TYR A 824 -13.75 20.60 -8.62
CA TYR A 824 -13.40 19.73 -7.50
C TYR A 824 -14.56 19.49 -6.52
N HIS A 825 -15.64 20.30 -6.56
CA HIS A 825 -16.68 20.31 -5.53
C HIS A 825 -18.10 20.47 -6.08
N ALA A 826 -19.07 19.90 -5.36
CA ALA A 826 -20.49 19.88 -5.73
C ALA A 826 -21.13 21.30 -5.85
N PRO A 827 -22.14 21.50 -6.71
CA PRO A 827 -22.61 22.81 -7.19
C PRO A 827 -23.27 23.78 -6.18
N ASN A 828 -23.14 23.56 -4.88
CA ASN A 828 -23.68 24.44 -3.81
C ASN A 828 -22.59 25.00 -2.87
N ASP A 829 -21.31 24.96 -3.26
CA ASP A 829 -20.19 25.17 -2.34
C ASP A 829 -20.14 26.59 -1.72
N PRO A 830 -19.96 26.72 -0.39
CA PRO A 830 -19.66 28.01 0.26
C PRO A 830 -18.45 28.76 -0.31
N MET A 831 -17.49 28.09 -0.96
CA MET A 831 -16.32 28.72 -1.58
C MET A 831 -16.69 29.67 -2.73
N VAL A 832 -17.73 29.33 -3.50
CA VAL A 832 -18.32 30.19 -4.55
C VAL A 832 -18.75 31.53 -3.96
N ARG A 833 -19.32 31.50 -2.75
CA ARG A 833 -19.76 32.67 -1.98
C ARG A 833 -18.60 33.37 -1.28
N GLY A 834 -17.62 32.64 -0.75
CA GLY A 834 -16.38 33.18 -0.15
C GLY A 834 -15.56 33.98 -1.16
N ALA A 835 -15.29 33.40 -2.33
CA ALA A 835 -14.63 34.06 -3.46
C ALA A 835 -15.37 35.33 -3.91
N ALA A 836 -16.70 35.30 -4.03
CA ALA A 836 -17.48 36.47 -4.42
C ALA A 836 -17.48 37.55 -3.33
N ALA A 837 -17.53 37.17 -2.05
CA ALA A 837 -17.44 38.09 -0.92
C ALA A 837 -16.02 38.68 -0.76
N GLN A 838 -14.97 37.97 -1.16
CA GLN A 838 -13.61 38.49 -1.25
C GLN A 838 -13.48 39.43 -2.46
N TRP A 839 -13.97 39.05 -3.64
CA TRP A 839 -13.98 39.91 -4.83
C TRP A 839 -14.73 41.21 -4.58
N ARG A 840 -15.94 41.13 -4.00
CA ARG A 840 -16.76 42.28 -3.63
C ARG A 840 -16.14 43.17 -2.54
N ARG A 841 -15.34 42.61 -1.64
CA ARG A 841 -14.58 43.41 -0.64
C ARG A 841 -13.41 44.16 -1.29
N LEU A 842 -12.78 43.60 -2.32
CA LEU A 842 -11.56 44.14 -2.94
C LEU A 842 -11.85 45.00 -4.18
N ALA A 843 -12.98 44.82 -4.85
CA ALA A 843 -13.45 45.62 -5.99
C ALA A 843 -15.00 45.80 -5.99
N PRO A 844 -15.58 46.57 -5.06
CA PRO A 844 -17.05 46.73 -4.92
C PRO A 844 -17.75 47.46 -6.09
N ASP A 845 -17.00 48.21 -6.89
CA ASP A 845 -17.52 49.15 -7.90
C ASP A 845 -17.13 48.78 -9.34
N SER A 846 -17.01 47.48 -9.65
CA SER A 846 -16.78 46.96 -11.00
C SER A 846 -18.05 46.29 -11.58
N PRO A 847 -18.82 46.96 -12.45
CA PRO A 847 -20.02 46.39 -13.07
C PRO A 847 -19.72 45.16 -13.94
N GLU A 848 -18.59 45.18 -14.66
CA GLU A 848 -18.10 44.04 -15.45
C GLU A 848 -17.88 42.80 -14.59
N SER A 849 -17.28 42.97 -13.40
CA SER A 849 -17.08 41.89 -12.43
C SER A 849 -18.42 41.37 -11.91
N ALA A 850 -19.32 42.26 -11.45
CA ALA A 850 -20.64 41.88 -10.97
C ALA A 850 -21.44 41.11 -12.03
N LEU A 851 -21.30 41.49 -13.30
CA LEU A 851 -21.89 40.80 -14.44
C LEU A 851 -21.30 39.40 -14.69
N ALA A 852 -19.97 39.27 -14.74
CA ALA A 852 -19.34 37.97 -14.97
C ALA A 852 -19.56 36.99 -13.81
N LEU A 853 -19.43 37.46 -12.57
CA LEU A 853 -19.75 36.71 -11.35
C LEU A 853 -21.22 36.30 -11.34
N GLY A 854 -22.12 37.22 -11.68
CA GLY A 854 -23.56 36.94 -11.80
C GLY A 854 -23.84 35.85 -12.83
N LYS A 855 -23.31 35.97 -14.05
CA LYS A 855 -23.44 34.94 -15.10
C LYS A 855 -22.96 33.56 -14.64
N ALA A 856 -21.85 33.48 -13.91
CA ALA A 856 -21.33 32.24 -13.35
C ALA A 856 -22.27 31.66 -12.27
N ALA A 857 -22.73 32.49 -11.32
CA ALA A 857 -23.67 32.08 -10.28
C ALA A 857 -25.02 31.60 -10.85
N LEU A 858 -25.51 32.21 -11.94
CA LEU A 858 -26.69 31.72 -12.67
C LEU A 858 -26.49 30.32 -13.26
N ALA A 859 -25.33 30.05 -13.87
CA ALA A 859 -25.03 28.76 -14.47
C ALA A 859 -25.06 27.63 -13.42
N GLN A 860 -24.61 27.93 -12.19
CA GLN A 860 -24.66 27.04 -11.03
C GLN A 860 -25.98 27.07 -10.25
N GLN A 861 -26.98 27.83 -10.71
CA GLN A 861 -28.28 28.01 -10.02
C GLN A 861 -28.21 28.61 -8.60
N ASP A 862 -27.12 29.29 -8.20
CA ASP A 862 -27.11 30.11 -6.97
C ASP A 862 -27.82 31.44 -7.22
N LEU A 863 -29.17 31.35 -7.23
CA LEU A 863 -30.09 32.48 -7.40
C LEU A 863 -30.04 33.49 -6.24
N THR A 864 -29.28 33.22 -5.18
CA THR A 864 -29.10 34.14 -4.04
C THR A 864 -27.85 34.99 -4.26
N LEU A 865 -26.72 34.35 -4.55
CA LEU A 865 -25.48 35.04 -4.86
C LEU A 865 -25.61 35.87 -6.13
N ALA A 866 -26.16 35.29 -7.20
CA ALA A 866 -26.41 35.95 -8.47
C ALA A 866 -27.18 37.28 -8.32
N ALA A 867 -28.21 37.28 -7.47
CA ALA A 867 -29.01 38.45 -7.17
C ALA A 867 -28.23 39.52 -6.40
N SER A 868 -27.49 39.11 -5.37
CA SER A 868 -26.65 40.01 -4.58
C SER A 868 -25.57 40.74 -5.40
N LEU A 869 -25.29 40.27 -6.62
CA LEU A 869 -24.35 40.82 -7.59
C LEU A 869 -25.07 41.62 -8.70
N LEU A 870 -26.12 41.08 -9.32
CA LEU A 870 -26.77 41.67 -10.52
C LEU A 870 -27.84 42.72 -10.19
N GLU A 871 -28.59 42.56 -9.09
CA GLU A 871 -29.66 43.49 -8.71
C GLU A 871 -29.11 44.89 -8.36
N PRO A 872 -27.98 45.04 -7.65
CA PRO A 872 -27.35 46.35 -7.41
C PRO A 872 -26.99 47.10 -8.69
N GLU A 873 -26.39 46.45 -9.70
CA GLU A 873 -25.97 47.16 -10.93
C GLU A 873 -27.15 47.64 -11.76
N VAL A 874 -28.23 46.84 -11.85
CA VAL A 874 -29.47 47.25 -12.52
C VAL A 874 -30.15 48.41 -11.77
N ALA A 875 -30.13 48.39 -10.42
CA ALA A 875 -30.63 49.46 -9.57
C ALA A 875 -29.77 50.73 -9.61
N ARG A 876 -28.44 50.61 -9.79
CA ARG A 876 -27.51 51.73 -10.07
C ARG A 876 -27.71 52.38 -11.44
N GLY A 877 -28.65 51.88 -12.26
CA GLY A 877 -28.96 52.41 -13.59
C GLY A 877 -28.27 51.68 -14.74
N GLY A 878 -27.66 50.52 -14.49
CA GLY A 878 -27.06 49.68 -15.52
C GLY A 878 -28.08 49.29 -16.61
N ARG A 879 -27.71 49.48 -17.87
CA ARG A 879 -28.56 49.23 -19.06
C ARG A 879 -27.85 48.49 -20.20
N GLU A 880 -26.67 47.92 -19.97
CA GLU A 880 -25.98 47.13 -20.99
C GLU A 880 -26.77 45.87 -21.38
N PRO A 881 -26.83 45.50 -22.68
CA PRO A 881 -27.53 44.29 -23.13
C PRO A 881 -27.08 43.02 -22.41
N ALA A 882 -25.78 42.88 -22.18
CA ALA A 882 -25.20 41.74 -21.50
C ALA A 882 -25.61 41.66 -20.02
N LEU A 883 -25.71 42.81 -19.32
CA LEU A 883 -26.18 42.91 -17.93
C LEU A 883 -27.66 42.57 -17.82
N VAL A 884 -28.49 43.21 -18.65
CA VAL A 884 -29.93 42.99 -18.65
C VAL A 884 -30.26 41.55 -19.08
N THR A 885 -29.52 40.96 -20.03
CA THR A 885 -29.66 39.53 -20.37
C THR A 885 -29.40 38.60 -19.18
N ALA A 886 -28.38 38.88 -18.36
CA ALA A 886 -28.11 38.08 -17.16
C ALA A 886 -29.21 38.28 -16.09
N TYR A 887 -29.63 39.52 -15.87
CA TYR A 887 -30.70 39.85 -14.92
C TYR A 887 -32.07 39.25 -15.32
N LEU A 888 -32.45 39.32 -16.60
CA LEU A 888 -33.68 38.68 -17.11
C LEU A 888 -33.65 37.16 -16.89
N ARG A 889 -32.50 36.50 -17.11
CA ARG A 889 -32.35 35.06 -16.84
C ARG A 889 -32.44 34.73 -15.35
N LEU A 890 -31.90 35.59 -14.47
CA LEU A 890 -31.99 35.43 -13.01
C LEU A 890 -33.43 35.48 -12.55
N VAL A 891 -34.15 36.53 -12.96
CA VAL A 891 -35.57 36.71 -12.63
C VAL A 891 -36.40 35.56 -13.20
N THR A 892 -36.14 35.14 -14.45
CA THR A 892 -36.77 33.95 -15.06
C THR A 892 -36.59 32.70 -14.19
N ALA A 893 -35.35 32.38 -13.81
CA ALA A 893 -35.03 31.21 -13.00
C ALA A 893 -35.66 31.28 -11.60
N ARG A 894 -35.66 32.45 -10.96
CA ARG A 894 -36.38 32.71 -9.70
C ARG A 894 -37.89 32.49 -9.86
N THR A 895 -38.51 33.04 -10.90
CA THR A 895 -39.95 32.90 -11.18
C THR A 895 -40.36 31.43 -11.39
N TRP A 896 -39.54 30.63 -12.07
CA TRP A 896 -39.77 29.19 -12.20
C TRP A 896 -39.60 28.44 -10.87
N ALA A 897 -38.55 28.74 -10.10
CA ALA A 897 -38.29 28.12 -8.80
C ALA A 897 -39.35 28.47 -7.73
N SER A 898 -39.93 29.67 -7.78
CA SER A 898 -40.98 30.14 -6.86
C SER A 898 -42.40 30.02 -7.44
N ARG A 899 -42.61 29.18 -8.45
CA ARG A 899 -43.89 29.10 -9.18
C ARG A 899 -44.95 28.35 -8.38
N THR A 900 -45.92 29.09 -7.84
CA THR A 900 -47.16 28.55 -7.26
C THR A 900 -48.36 29.15 -7.98
N MET A 901 -49.59 28.68 -7.68
CA MET A 901 -50.82 29.30 -8.23
C MET A 901 -51.07 30.73 -7.71
N TRP A 902 -50.27 31.22 -6.76
CA TRP A 902 -50.47 32.50 -6.07
C TRP A 902 -49.30 33.49 -6.23
N THR A 903 -48.32 33.20 -7.09
CA THR A 903 -47.13 34.05 -7.29
C THR A 903 -47.53 35.45 -7.85
N PRO A 904 -47.30 36.57 -7.13
CA PRO A 904 -47.81 37.89 -7.55
C PRO A 904 -47.07 38.45 -8.77
N VAL A 905 -47.79 38.62 -9.88
CA VAL A 905 -47.25 39.10 -11.17
C VAL A 905 -46.70 40.52 -11.12
N GLY A 906 -47.33 41.41 -10.33
CA GLY A 906 -47.08 42.86 -10.38
C GLY A 906 -45.62 43.26 -10.12
N ALA A 907 -44.89 42.52 -9.28
CA ALA A 907 -43.50 42.81 -8.93
C ALA A 907 -42.49 42.65 -10.09
N LEU A 908 -42.91 42.08 -11.22
CA LEU A 908 -42.03 41.77 -12.36
C LEU A 908 -42.30 42.67 -13.58
N HIS A 909 -43.28 43.58 -13.50
CA HIS A 909 -43.64 44.46 -14.61
C HIS A 909 -42.48 45.41 -14.99
N ASP A 910 -41.79 45.97 -13.99
CA ASP A 910 -40.65 46.86 -14.19
C ASP A 910 -39.45 46.13 -14.83
N THR A 911 -39.26 44.85 -14.54
CA THR A 911 -38.24 44.00 -15.17
C THR A 911 -38.57 43.72 -16.64
N VAL A 912 -39.85 43.51 -16.98
CA VAL A 912 -40.29 43.37 -18.39
C VAL A 912 -40.16 44.70 -19.13
N ALA A 913 -40.48 45.83 -18.48
CA ALA A 913 -40.30 47.16 -19.03
C ALA A 913 -38.81 47.48 -19.32
N LEU A 914 -37.92 47.18 -18.36
CA LEU A 914 -36.46 47.25 -18.51
C LEU A 914 -35.96 46.40 -19.70
N GLY A 915 -36.40 45.14 -19.78
CA GLY A 915 -36.00 44.24 -20.87
C GLY A 915 -36.42 44.78 -22.24
N ARG A 916 -37.64 45.32 -22.34
CA ARG A 916 -38.15 46.02 -23.54
C ARG A 916 -37.36 47.31 -23.84
N GLU A 917 -37.02 48.11 -22.82
CA GLU A 917 -36.24 49.35 -22.97
C GLU A 917 -34.90 49.07 -23.68
N VAL A 918 -34.12 48.12 -23.15
CA VAL A 918 -32.79 47.81 -23.71
C VAL A 918 -32.88 47.06 -25.03
N ALA A 919 -33.83 46.13 -25.19
CA ALA A 919 -34.04 45.45 -26.47
C ALA A 919 -34.43 46.42 -27.60
N SER A 920 -35.15 47.51 -27.29
CA SER A 920 -35.49 48.54 -28.29
C SER A 920 -34.28 49.35 -28.78
N ARG A 921 -33.20 49.43 -27.99
CA ARG A 921 -31.94 50.10 -28.35
C ARG A 921 -30.92 49.14 -29.00
N HIS A 922 -31.11 47.83 -28.85
CA HIS A 922 -30.20 46.80 -29.33
C HIS A 922 -31.00 45.67 -30.04
N PRO A 923 -31.66 45.97 -31.17
CA PRO A 923 -32.57 45.04 -31.84
C PRO A 923 -31.89 43.76 -32.36
N ASP A 924 -30.59 43.82 -32.65
CA ASP A 924 -29.79 42.72 -33.18
C ASP A 924 -29.25 41.77 -32.08
N ASP A 925 -29.44 42.07 -30.78
CA ASP A 925 -29.02 41.18 -29.69
C ASP A 925 -30.01 40.02 -29.50
N GLU A 926 -29.76 38.94 -30.24
CA GLU A 926 -30.47 37.68 -30.14
C GLU A 926 -30.49 37.09 -28.72
N HIS A 927 -29.46 37.31 -27.89
CA HIS A 927 -29.39 36.73 -26.55
C HIS A 927 -30.28 37.48 -25.56
N LEU A 928 -30.35 38.81 -25.68
CA LEU A 928 -31.28 39.67 -24.95
C LEU A 928 -32.72 39.40 -25.37
N ALA A 929 -33.00 39.38 -26.67
CA ALA A 929 -34.33 39.10 -27.21
C ALA A 929 -34.84 37.71 -26.80
N ARG A 930 -33.96 36.71 -26.74
CA ARG A 930 -34.27 35.35 -26.28
C ARG A 930 -34.50 35.29 -24.76
N ALA A 931 -33.69 35.99 -23.96
CA ALA A 931 -33.90 36.07 -22.51
C ALA A 931 -35.21 36.78 -22.14
N LEU A 932 -35.59 37.83 -22.87
CA LEU A 932 -36.87 38.51 -22.69
C LEU A 932 -38.06 37.61 -23.04
N ARG A 933 -37.99 36.84 -24.13
CA ARG A 933 -39.01 35.83 -24.48
C ARG A 933 -39.16 34.78 -23.39
N SER A 934 -38.06 34.22 -22.87
CA SER A 934 -38.12 33.20 -21.81
C SER A 934 -38.61 33.73 -20.46
N LEU A 935 -38.42 35.03 -20.16
CA LEU A 935 -39.10 35.66 -19.02
C LEU A 935 -40.62 35.74 -19.26
N CYS A 936 -41.05 36.14 -20.46
CA CYS A 936 -42.47 36.20 -20.81
C CYS A 936 -43.14 34.82 -20.82
N GLU A 937 -42.43 33.76 -21.20
CA GLU A 937 -42.88 32.35 -21.14
C GLU A 937 -43.01 31.84 -19.69
N ALA A 938 -42.28 32.42 -18.74
CA ALA A 938 -42.40 32.13 -17.31
C ALA A 938 -43.64 32.79 -16.66
N LEU A 939 -44.21 33.80 -17.31
CA LEU A 939 -45.29 34.64 -16.78
C LEU A 939 -46.67 34.29 -17.41
N PRO A 940 -47.79 34.64 -16.76
CA PRO A 940 -49.11 34.66 -17.42
C PRO A 940 -49.13 35.62 -18.62
N ARG A 941 -49.81 35.25 -19.72
CA ARG A 941 -49.74 35.99 -21.01
C ARG A 941 -49.94 37.50 -20.89
N SER A 942 -50.96 37.93 -20.13
CA SER A 942 -51.30 39.34 -19.91
C SER A 942 -50.14 40.19 -19.35
N SER A 943 -49.22 39.58 -18.60
CA SER A 943 -48.06 40.26 -17.98
C SER A 943 -47.09 40.87 -18.99
N CYS A 944 -46.91 40.20 -20.15
CA CYS A 944 -45.93 40.57 -21.16
C CYS A 944 -46.54 41.21 -22.42
N GLU A 945 -47.85 41.39 -22.48
CA GLU A 945 -48.54 42.12 -23.54
C GLU A 945 -48.59 43.62 -23.21
N GLY A 946 -48.97 43.97 -21.97
CA GLY A 946 -48.64 45.27 -21.37
C GLY A 946 -49.78 46.29 -21.28
N THR A 947 -50.82 45.95 -20.51
CA THR A 947 -51.61 46.94 -19.75
C THR A 947 -51.83 46.40 -18.35
N ALA A 948 -51.64 47.21 -17.31
CA ALA A 948 -51.95 46.82 -15.94
C ALA A 948 -53.47 46.61 -15.81
N GLN A 949 -53.89 45.42 -15.35
CA GLN A 949 -55.29 45.15 -15.00
C GLN A 949 -55.40 44.82 -13.50
N THR A 950 -56.49 45.31 -12.91
CA THR A 950 -56.85 45.13 -11.50
C THR A 950 -57.17 43.66 -11.16
N PRO A 951 -57.14 43.28 -9.86
CA PRO A 951 -57.41 41.90 -9.46
C PRO A 951 -58.83 41.47 -9.84
N VAL A 952 -58.94 40.41 -10.63
CA VAL A 952 -60.22 39.78 -10.96
C VAL A 952 -60.59 38.82 -9.84
N ALA A 953 -61.65 39.13 -9.09
CA ALA A 953 -62.27 38.21 -8.15
C ALA A 953 -63.00 37.07 -8.90
N ALA A 954 -62.90 35.84 -8.38
CA ALA A 954 -63.42 34.66 -9.06
C ALA A 954 -64.95 34.48 -8.92
N PRO A 955 -65.63 34.01 -9.98
CA PRO A 955 -66.93 33.36 -9.88
C PRO A 955 -66.87 31.90 -10.39
N GLY A 956 -66.91 30.94 -9.46
CA GLY A 956 -67.03 29.50 -9.75
C GLY A 956 -65.74 28.69 -9.50
N GLY A 957 -65.79 27.78 -8.53
CA GLY A 957 -64.78 26.74 -8.29
C GLY A 957 -65.15 25.41 -8.97
N PRO A 958 -64.69 24.24 -8.47
CA PRO A 958 -64.01 24.01 -7.20
C PRO A 958 -62.52 24.41 -7.18
#